data_AF-A0A9D4X4H9-F1
#
_entry.id   AF-A0A9D4X4H9-F1
#
_cell.length_a   1.000
_cell.length_b   1.000
_cell.length_c   1.000
_cell.angle_alpha   90.00
_cell.angle_beta   90.00
_cell.angle_gamma   90.00
#
_symmetry.space_group_name_H-M   'P 1'
#
loop_
_entity.id
_entity.type
_entity.pdbx_description
1 polymer ?
#
loop_
_entity_poly.entity_id
_entity_poly.type
_entity_poly.pdbx_seq_one_letter_code
_entity_poly.pdbx_strand_id
1 'polypeptide(L)'
;MFVIGGRTGPDKILSEVWSLDTTKNSWKLLQCGGSVFLPRHRHAAAVMGSNIYVFGGLDNDVIFPSFYVLDTINLQWKEFPVSGDWPYARHSHAMVASDSQIFMFGGYDGRKALGDLYTFDVQMGQWKKEITAGRNPHARFSHSIFVYKNYLGVLGGCPVTQHYQELALLDLKLRTWKHVTLNSVGKDLFVRSTSNVVGDDLVIVGGGASCYAFGTKFSEPAKVSLLHLTHSHDGFTPFENQRQHMIGQNGVMKGNKVGNSQGLLLEHLPNISEDESLCFNDNVPHINGQSQMIPVHFVLQLEKKYAKQGKDILKKFGWLDLGRKAYSEEGGVHICFPVCKELFAVFHERSCHSGDDAIDRENEIPLSKPLTQDGYLLNKLSCSEALTLLHEYGAILLEDKVVETKKAAMSPLKVMTEAVTSLIEKKGLPTELLEELPARWDRIGDIVILPATSFKNILWNSIAEELWLIVAKSLKACRLARQGPIAATGTRDSTLEILVGDDGWVNHRENGILYSFDATKCMFSWGNLSEKLRMAKLDCKDEVIVDLFAGIGYFVLPFLVRAQAKLVYACEWNPHAIEALRHNLQSNSVADRCILLEGDNRNTAPKGVADRVCLGLIPSSECSWVTAVRALRREGGVLHVHGNTKDSEECQWADHVSKSISEIARSEGYYWDVSIEHVERVKWYAPHIRHVVADVRCRQI
;
A
#
# COMPACT_ATOMS: atom_id res chain seq x y z
N MET A 1 23.82 8.95 -18.95
CA MET A 1 23.61 8.47 -17.55
C MET A 1 24.59 7.35 -17.28
N PHE A 2 25.10 7.22 -16.04
CA PHE A 2 25.92 6.08 -15.61
C PHE A 2 25.17 5.23 -14.58
N VAL A 3 25.40 3.91 -14.58
CA VAL A 3 24.94 2.94 -13.59
C VAL A 3 26.16 2.13 -13.14
N ILE A 4 26.37 2.04 -11.83
CA ILE A 4 27.56 1.43 -11.24
C ILE A 4 27.13 0.33 -10.28
N GLY A 5 27.71 -0.87 -10.42
CA GLY A 5 27.47 -2.02 -9.56
C GLY A 5 25.99 -2.45 -9.48
N GLY A 6 25.54 -2.83 -8.28
CA GLY A 6 24.19 -3.34 -8.05
C GLY A 6 24.14 -4.87 -7.94
N ARG A 7 23.02 -5.49 -8.31
CA ARG A 7 22.84 -6.95 -8.29
C ARG A 7 21.77 -7.41 -9.28
N THR A 8 21.94 -8.59 -9.86
CA THR A 8 20.91 -9.22 -10.73
C THR A 8 20.08 -10.29 -10.00
N GLY A 9 20.48 -10.69 -8.80
CA GLY A 9 19.79 -11.66 -7.95
C GLY A 9 20.22 -11.50 -6.49
N PRO A 10 19.84 -12.43 -5.59
CA PRO A 10 20.35 -12.46 -4.22
C PRO A 10 21.88 -12.59 -4.19
N ASP A 11 22.43 -13.54 -4.96
CA ASP A 11 23.82 -13.97 -4.86
C ASP A 11 24.76 -13.38 -5.92
N LYS A 12 24.21 -12.70 -6.93
CA LYS A 12 24.98 -12.08 -8.03
C LYS A 12 25.05 -10.56 -7.88
N ILE A 13 26.10 -10.10 -7.23
CA ILE A 13 26.43 -8.69 -6.99
C ILE A 13 27.42 -8.23 -8.07
N LEU A 14 27.30 -6.98 -8.53
CA LEU A 14 28.05 -6.43 -9.66
C LEU A 14 29.03 -5.33 -9.22
N SER A 15 30.13 -5.19 -9.95
CA SER A 15 31.03 -4.02 -9.98
C SER A 15 30.99 -3.26 -11.33
N GLU A 16 30.22 -3.77 -12.30
CA GLU A 16 30.17 -3.26 -13.67
C GLU A 16 29.77 -1.77 -13.75
N VAL A 17 30.28 -1.07 -14.76
CA VAL A 17 29.91 0.31 -15.08
C VAL A 17 29.22 0.34 -16.44
N TRP A 18 27.96 0.74 -16.46
CA TRP A 18 27.15 0.89 -17.67
C TRP A 18 26.89 2.37 -17.93
N SER A 19 26.99 2.78 -19.20
CA SER A 19 26.58 4.12 -19.66
C SER A 19 25.40 4.03 -20.63
N LEU A 20 24.36 4.80 -20.37
CA LEU A 20 23.28 5.11 -21.32
C LEU A 20 23.57 6.43 -22.02
N ASP A 21 23.72 6.37 -23.34
CA ASP A 21 23.62 7.53 -24.23
C ASP A 21 22.13 7.87 -24.41
N THR A 22 21.70 8.99 -23.82
CA THR A 22 20.31 9.46 -23.86
C THR A 22 19.91 10.14 -25.16
N THR A 23 20.87 10.37 -26.08
CA THR A 23 20.58 10.89 -27.43
C THR A 23 20.31 9.74 -28.41
N LYS A 24 20.94 8.58 -28.19
CA LYS A 24 20.80 7.38 -29.02
C LYS A 24 19.94 6.28 -28.39
N ASN A 25 19.53 6.46 -27.12
CA ASN A 25 18.86 5.46 -26.29
C ASN A 25 19.59 4.09 -26.25
N SER A 26 20.92 4.12 -26.28
CA SER A 26 21.78 2.93 -26.35
C SER A 26 22.61 2.75 -25.09
N TRP A 27 22.58 1.54 -24.53
CA TRP A 27 23.43 1.13 -23.41
C TRP A 27 24.79 0.60 -23.89
N LYS A 28 25.84 0.90 -23.14
CA LYS A 28 27.19 0.38 -23.34
C LYS A 28 27.81 -0.02 -22.01
N LEU A 29 28.33 -1.24 -21.91
CA LEU A 29 29.21 -1.67 -20.83
C LEU A 29 30.57 -1.01 -21.01
N LEU A 30 31.09 -0.38 -19.95
CA LEU A 30 32.38 0.30 -19.95
C LEU A 30 33.45 -0.58 -19.28
N GLN A 31 34.61 -0.63 -19.93
CA GLN A 31 35.82 -1.23 -19.36
C GLN A 31 36.59 -0.12 -18.64
N CYS A 32 36.55 -0.13 -17.31
CA CYS A 32 37.24 0.85 -16.48
C CYS A 32 38.55 0.26 -15.93
N GLY A 33 39.62 1.05 -15.96
CA GLY A 33 40.92 0.70 -15.37
C GLY A 33 41.11 1.29 -13.96
N GLY A 34 42.36 1.25 -13.46
CA GLY A 34 42.76 1.88 -12.20
C GLY A 34 42.56 0.98 -10.97
N SER A 35 42.17 1.57 -9.84
CA SER A 35 41.89 0.86 -8.59
C SER A 35 40.75 -0.16 -8.75
N VAL A 36 40.88 -1.34 -8.14
CA VAL A 36 39.87 -2.40 -8.24
C VAL A 36 38.60 -2.03 -7.47
N PHE A 37 37.55 -1.65 -8.18
CA PHE A 37 36.23 -1.40 -7.59
C PHE A 37 35.50 -2.73 -7.29
N LEU A 38 35.45 -3.14 -6.03
CA LEU A 38 34.81 -4.40 -5.63
C LEU A 38 33.28 -4.40 -5.83
N PRO A 39 32.67 -5.55 -6.20
CA PRO A 39 31.23 -5.68 -6.38
C PRO A 39 30.43 -5.26 -5.15
N ARG A 40 29.41 -4.42 -5.35
CA ARG A 40 28.62 -3.87 -4.24
C ARG A 40 27.28 -3.31 -4.69
N HIS A 41 26.33 -3.28 -3.76
CA HIS A 41 25.04 -2.61 -3.95
C HIS A 41 24.67 -1.72 -2.76
N ARG A 42 23.68 -0.83 -2.93
CA ARG A 42 23.24 0.13 -1.90
C ARG A 42 24.36 1.06 -1.38
N HIS A 43 25.39 1.27 -2.19
CA HIS A 43 26.29 2.42 -2.07
C HIS A 43 25.54 3.70 -2.47
N ALA A 44 26.09 4.86 -2.13
CA ALA A 44 25.65 6.13 -2.71
C ALA A 44 26.72 6.67 -3.65
N ALA A 45 26.29 7.57 -4.56
CA ALA A 45 27.19 8.23 -5.49
C ALA A 45 26.82 9.71 -5.65
N ALA A 46 27.82 10.56 -5.92
CA ALA A 46 27.64 11.96 -6.28
C ALA A 46 28.52 12.31 -7.49
N VAL A 47 28.02 13.15 -8.38
CA VAL A 47 28.74 13.60 -9.57
C VAL A 47 29.23 15.03 -9.36
N MET A 48 30.50 15.31 -9.67
CA MET A 48 31.03 16.67 -9.69
C MET A 48 32.03 16.82 -10.84
N GLY A 49 31.70 17.70 -11.80
CA GLY A 49 32.42 17.78 -13.07
C GLY A 49 32.36 16.45 -13.84
N SER A 50 33.51 15.98 -14.33
CA SER A 50 33.68 14.68 -15.00
C SER A 50 33.92 13.50 -14.04
N ASN A 51 33.77 13.69 -12.73
CA ASN A 51 34.10 12.68 -11.71
C ASN A 51 32.83 12.17 -11.01
N ILE A 52 32.73 10.84 -10.86
CA ILE A 52 31.68 10.18 -10.08
C ILE A 52 32.30 9.59 -8.83
N TYR A 53 31.92 10.12 -7.67
CA TYR A 53 32.38 9.68 -6.36
C TYR A 53 31.41 8.66 -5.79
N VAL A 54 31.91 7.55 -5.22
CA VAL A 54 31.12 6.43 -4.71
C VAL A 54 31.60 6.04 -3.31
N PHE A 55 30.71 6.07 -2.31
CA PHE A 55 31.03 5.69 -0.94
C PHE A 55 30.28 4.43 -0.49
N GLY A 56 30.99 3.57 0.25
CA GLY A 56 30.43 2.45 1.00
C GLY A 56 29.64 1.45 0.16
N GLY A 57 28.46 1.06 0.65
CA GLY A 57 27.64 -0.04 0.12
C GLY A 57 27.91 -1.36 0.85
N LEU A 58 27.35 -2.46 0.33
CA LEU A 58 27.59 -3.81 0.86
C LEU A 58 27.66 -4.87 -0.24
N ASP A 59 28.36 -5.96 0.07
CA ASP A 59 28.16 -7.28 -0.53
C ASP A 59 27.53 -8.25 0.50
N ASN A 60 27.49 -9.55 0.25
CA ASN A 60 26.83 -10.51 1.14
C ASN A 60 27.47 -10.63 2.53
N ASP A 61 28.76 -10.30 2.67
CA ASP A 61 29.56 -10.55 3.87
C ASP A 61 30.10 -9.26 4.50
N VAL A 62 30.31 -8.20 3.69
CA VAL A 62 31.03 -6.97 4.05
C VAL A 62 30.18 -5.72 3.77
N ILE A 63 30.14 -4.83 4.76
CA ILE A 63 29.72 -3.43 4.56
C ILE A 63 30.99 -2.60 4.35
N PHE A 64 31.07 -1.89 3.23
CA PHE A 64 32.29 -1.19 2.84
C PHE A 64 32.40 0.20 3.51
N PRO A 65 33.62 0.60 3.95
CA PRO A 65 33.97 1.98 4.30
C PRO A 65 34.78 2.70 3.21
N SER A 66 35.07 2.03 2.09
CA SER A 66 35.94 2.51 1.00
C SER A 66 35.28 3.63 0.18
N PHE A 67 36.08 4.57 -0.30
CA PHE A 67 35.65 5.71 -1.10
C PHE A 67 36.40 5.74 -2.43
N TYR A 68 35.67 5.73 -3.55
CA TYR A 68 36.24 5.73 -4.89
C TYR A 68 35.80 6.95 -5.69
N VAL A 69 36.61 7.33 -6.67
CA VAL A 69 36.22 8.20 -7.77
C VAL A 69 36.45 7.50 -9.11
N LEU A 70 35.48 7.59 -10.01
CA LEU A 70 35.61 7.25 -11.42
C LEU A 70 35.75 8.54 -12.22
N ASP A 71 36.89 8.70 -12.90
CA ASP A 71 37.04 9.68 -13.96
C ASP A 71 36.27 9.19 -15.21
N THR A 72 35.23 9.92 -15.61
CA THR A 72 34.39 9.55 -16.76
C THR A 72 35.02 9.86 -18.12
N ILE A 73 36.12 10.61 -18.18
CA ILE A 73 36.87 10.89 -19.40
C ILE A 73 37.84 9.74 -19.68
N ASN A 74 38.69 9.40 -18.72
CA ASN A 74 39.72 8.37 -18.88
C ASN A 74 39.25 6.96 -18.47
N LEU A 75 38.04 6.83 -17.92
CA LEU A 75 37.47 5.59 -17.39
C LEU A 75 38.39 4.91 -16.37
N GLN A 76 39.02 5.70 -15.50
CA GLN A 76 39.91 5.21 -14.45
C GLN A 76 39.26 5.36 -13.07
N TRP A 77 39.26 4.27 -12.30
CA TRP A 77 38.96 4.27 -10.89
C TRP A 77 40.18 4.68 -10.06
N LYS A 78 39.95 5.46 -9.00
CA LYS A 78 40.92 5.77 -7.97
C LYS A 78 40.27 5.64 -6.60
N GLU A 79 40.87 4.83 -5.73
CA GLU A 79 40.49 4.79 -4.31
C GLU A 79 41.11 5.98 -3.55
N PHE A 80 40.33 6.60 -2.67
CA PHE A 80 40.83 7.64 -1.77
C PHE A 80 41.38 7.02 -0.48
N PRO A 81 42.57 7.43 -0.02
CA PRO A 81 43.09 7.02 1.28
C PRO A 81 42.26 7.63 2.42
N VAL A 82 42.24 6.95 3.57
CA VAL A 82 41.58 7.42 4.79
C VAL A 82 42.17 8.77 5.23
N SER A 83 41.34 9.80 5.29
CA SER A 83 41.75 11.15 5.68
C SER A 83 40.59 11.98 6.28
N GLY A 84 40.89 12.78 7.30
CA GLY A 84 39.92 13.58 8.04
C GLY A 84 38.99 12.75 8.94
N ASP A 85 37.77 13.26 9.19
CA ASP A 85 36.72 12.57 9.95
C ASP A 85 36.10 11.44 9.12
N TRP A 86 36.85 10.37 8.88
CA TRP A 86 36.44 9.31 7.96
C TRP A 86 35.12 8.64 8.38
N PRO A 87 34.10 8.58 7.51
CA PRO A 87 32.83 7.96 7.86
C PRO A 87 32.96 6.45 8.06
N TYR A 88 32.33 5.91 9.10
CA TYR A 88 32.22 4.45 9.28
C TYR A 88 31.51 3.76 8.11
N ALA A 89 31.85 2.48 7.91
CA ALA A 89 31.22 1.57 6.94
C ALA A 89 29.70 1.63 7.01
N ARG A 90 29.05 1.84 5.85
CA ARG A 90 27.60 2.06 5.77
C ARG A 90 27.04 1.75 4.40
N HIS A 91 25.78 1.37 4.38
CA HIS A 91 24.98 1.24 3.16
C HIS A 91 23.64 1.99 3.28
N SER A 92 22.93 2.14 2.16
CA SER A 92 21.62 2.80 2.09
C SER A 92 21.61 4.22 2.70
N HIS A 93 22.77 4.87 2.69
CA HIS A 93 22.92 6.32 2.86
C HIS A 93 22.64 7.00 1.52
N ALA A 94 22.67 8.33 1.48
CA ALA A 94 22.59 9.10 0.25
C ALA A 94 23.72 10.14 0.18
N MET A 95 24.09 10.53 -1.04
CA MET A 95 25.13 11.50 -1.34
C MET A 95 24.65 12.51 -2.39
N VAL A 96 25.15 13.75 -2.32
CA VAL A 96 24.90 14.81 -3.30
C VAL A 96 26.05 15.80 -3.32
N ALA A 97 26.37 16.38 -4.47
CA ALA A 97 27.37 17.44 -4.58
C ALA A 97 26.70 18.83 -4.52
N SER A 98 27.37 19.78 -3.88
CA SER A 98 27.09 21.23 -4.00
C SER A 98 28.42 21.96 -4.06
N ASP A 99 28.55 22.89 -5.00
CA ASP A 99 29.73 23.76 -5.14
C ASP A 99 31.04 22.95 -5.28
N SER A 100 31.90 22.93 -4.26
CA SER A 100 33.15 22.14 -4.20
C SER A 100 33.11 20.99 -3.19
N GLN A 101 31.94 20.70 -2.62
CA GLN A 101 31.76 19.75 -1.51
C GLN A 101 30.77 18.63 -1.86
N ILE A 102 31.03 17.44 -1.32
CA ILE A 102 30.11 16.30 -1.41
C ILE A 102 29.53 16.04 -0.04
N PHE A 103 28.21 16.10 0.07
CA PHE A 103 27.46 15.86 1.30
C PHE A 103 27.04 14.40 1.37
N MET A 104 27.14 13.79 2.55
CA MET A 104 26.63 12.45 2.83
C MET A 104 25.84 12.45 4.14
N PHE A 105 24.63 11.88 4.12
CA PHE A 105 23.79 11.75 5.31
C PHE A 105 23.39 10.30 5.61
N GLY A 106 23.41 9.96 6.90
CA GLY A 106 22.81 8.74 7.46
C GLY A 106 23.33 7.42 6.89
N GLY A 107 22.43 6.43 6.77
CA GLY A 107 22.72 5.06 6.36
C GLY A 107 22.47 4.02 7.46
N TYR A 108 22.95 2.80 7.25
CA TYR A 108 22.92 1.69 8.22
C TYR A 108 24.32 1.05 8.29
N ASP A 109 24.82 0.83 9.50
CA ASP A 109 26.17 0.28 9.80
C ASP A 109 26.19 -1.25 10.02
N GLY A 110 25.05 -1.93 9.77
CA GLY A 110 24.85 -3.34 10.09
C GLY A 110 24.24 -3.59 11.48
N ARG A 111 24.18 -2.58 12.35
CA ARG A 111 23.59 -2.66 13.69
C ARG A 111 22.44 -1.65 13.88
N LYS A 112 22.66 -0.39 13.52
CA LYS A 112 21.72 0.73 13.73
C LYS A 112 21.64 1.66 12.52
N ALA A 113 20.56 2.42 12.46
CA ALA A 113 20.45 3.55 11.55
C ALA A 113 21.40 4.68 12.01
N LEU A 114 21.96 5.40 11.04
CA LEU A 114 22.88 6.51 11.25
C LEU A 114 22.19 7.84 10.93
N GLY A 115 22.56 8.91 11.63
CA GLY A 115 22.01 10.26 11.47
C GLY A 115 23.09 11.34 11.51
N ASP A 116 24.33 10.95 11.20
CA ASP A 116 25.45 11.86 11.02
C ASP A 116 25.47 12.44 9.60
N LEU A 117 25.93 13.68 9.50
CA LEU A 117 26.19 14.40 8.26
C LEU A 117 27.71 14.56 8.11
N TYR A 118 28.22 14.29 6.90
CA TYR A 118 29.61 14.59 6.54
C TYR A 118 29.65 15.44 5.28
N THR A 119 30.72 16.23 5.18
CA THR A 119 31.20 16.83 3.93
C THR A 119 32.52 16.20 3.53
N PHE A 120 32.73 16.00 2.23
CA PHE A 120 34.04 15.76 1.64
C PHE A 120 34.43 16.99 0.84
N ASP A 121 35.57 17.59 1.18
CA ASP A 121 36.15 18.67 0.39
C ASP A 121 37.03 18.06 -0.72
N VAL A 122 36.67 18.31 -1.98
CA VAL A 122 37.38 17.70 -3.12
C VAL A 122 38.71 18.39 -3.43
N GLN A 123 38.94 19.62 -2.97
CA GLN A 123 40.22 20.31 -3.14
C GLN A 123 41.24 19.82 -2.11
N MET A 124 40.81 19.68 -0.84
CA MET A 124 41.67 19.19 0.24
C MET A 124 41.78 17.66 0.27
N GLY A 125 40.80 16.94 -0.28
CA GLY A 125 40.74 15.49 -0.27
C GLY A 125 40.43 14.89 1.11
N GLN A 126 39.65 15.59 1.93
CA GLN A 126 39.39 15.22 3.33
C GLN A 126 37.89 15.16 3.66
N TRP A 127 37.51 14.17 4.48
CA TRP A 127 36.19 14.14 5.10
C TRP A 127 36.15 14.99 6.36
N LYS A 128 35.01 15.60 6.63
CA LYS A 128 34.70 16.35 7.84
C LYS A 128 33.32 15.97 8.34
N LYS A 129 33.18 15.74 9.64
CA LYS A 129 31.89 15.52 10.28
C LYS A 129 31.26 16.87 10.60
N GLU A 130 30.07 17.10 10.06
CA GLU A 130 29.39 18.38 10.22
C GLU A 130 28.72 18.49 11.59
N ILE A 131 28.91 19.63 12.24
CA ILE A 131 28.19 20.03 13.45
C ILE A 131 27.15 21.06 13.01
N THR A 132 25.88 20.71 13.18
CA THR A 132 24.74 21.53 12.72
C THR A 132 23.81 21.89 13.86
N ALA A 133 23.27 23.12 13.82
CA ALA A 133 22.33 23.64 14.79
C ALA A 133 20.87 23.29 14.45
N GLY A 134 19.97 23.49 15.42
CA GLY A 134 18.55 23.14 15.31
C GLY A 134 18.28 21.65 15.50
N ARG A 135 17.05 21.22 15.21
CA ARG A 135 16.64 19.81 15.35
C ARG A 135 17.27 18.99 14.23
N ASN A 136 18.22 18.12 14.54
CA ASN A 136 18.79 17.21 13.55
C ASN A 136 17.74 16.22 13.02
N PRO A 137 17.78 15.80 11.74
CA PRO A 137 16.91 14.75 11.23
C PRO A 137 17.22 13.43 11.92
N HIS A 138 16.18 12.68 12.31
CA HIS A 138 16.38 11.35 12.92
C HIS A 138 17.22 10.42 12.03
N ALA A 139 18.07 9.63 12.70
CA ALA A 139 18.91 8.61 12.08
C ALA A 139 18.11 7.66 11.18
N ARG A 140 18.54 7.50 9.92
CA ARG A 140 17.75 6.84 8.88
C ARG A 140 18.57 6.30 7.71
N PHE A 141 18.01 5.32 7.00
CA PHE A 141 18.55 4.71 5.79
C PHE A 141 17.45 4.55 4.72
N SER A 142 17.83 4.35 3.46
CA SER A 142 16.91 4.33 2.30
C SER A 142 16.08 5.60 2.13
N HIS A 143 16.64 6.74 2.54
CA HIS A 143 16.11 8.09 2.29
C HIS A 143 16.71 8.64 0.99
N SER A 144 16.19 9.77 0.51
CA SER A 144 16.84 10.58 -0.54
C SER A 144 17.36 11.90 0.05
N ILE A 145 18.42 12.44 -0.55
CA ILE A 145 18.86 13.82 -0.33
C ILE A 145 18.99 14.56 -1.65
N PHE A 146 18.87 15.89 -1.60
CA PHE A 146 18.96 16.76 -2.77
C PHE A 146 19.48 18.14 -2.37
N VAL A 147 19.94 18.94 -3.34
CA VAL A 147 20.34 20.33 -3.13
C VAL A 147 19.38 21.23 -3.91
N TYR A 148 18.93 22.32 -3.27
CA TYR A 148 18.13 23.36 -3.91
C TYR A 148 18.54 24.73 -3.38
N LYS A 149 19.06 25.59 -4.27
CA LYS A 149 19.61 26.90 -3.93
C LYS A 149 20.64 26.76 -2.79
N ASN A 150 20.35 27.29 -1.60
CA ASN A 150 21.23 27.25 -0.42
C ASN A 150 20.87 26.12 0.58
N TYR A 151 20.02 25.18 0.20
CA TYR A 151 19.47 24.16 1.11
C TYR A 151 19.83 22.73 0.68
N LEU A 152 20.30 21.93 1.64
CA LEU A 152 20.39 20.48 1.53
C LEU A 152 19.13 19.85 2.13
N GLY A 153 18.33 19.18 1.30
CA GLY A 153 17.12 18.49 1.71
C GLY A 153 17.35 17.02 2.04
N VAL A 154 16.64 16.52 3.05
CA VAL A 154 16.57 15.09 3.43
C VAL A 154 15.10 14.66 3.48
N LEU A 155 14.74 13.65 2.70
CA LEU A 155 13.37 13.17 2.56
C LEU A 155 13.24 11.66 2.78
N GLY A 156 12.23 11.26 3.55
CA GLY A 156 11.81 9.86 3.68
C GLY A 156 12.78 8.96 4.44
N GLY A 157 12.78 7.67 4.12
CA GLY A 157 13.63 6.62 4.71
C GLY A 157 13.03 5.85 5.89
N CYS A 158 13.80 4.85 6.36
CA CYS A 158 13.53 4.01 7.52
C CYS A 158 14.48 4.37 8.68
N PRO A 159 14.07 4.26 9.96
CA PRO A 159 12.77 3.80 10.43
C PRO A 159 11.65 4.80 10.13
N VAL A 160 10.48 4.27 9.80
CA VAL A 160 9.26 5.08 9.64
C VAL A 160 8.77 5.46 11.03
N THR A 161 8.99 6.71 11.41
CA THR A 161 8.45 7.31 12.64
C THR A 161 7.16 8.09 12.32
N GLN A 162 6.52 8.69 13.33
CA GLN A 162 5.30 9.49 13.14
C GLN A 162 5.50 10.73 12.24
N HIS A 163 6.75 11.08 11.93
CA HIS A 163 7.17 12.27 11.17
C HIS A 163 7.50 11.97 9.69
N TYR A 164 6.89 10.94 9.09
CA TYR A 164 7.24 10.49 7.73
C TYR A 164 6.84 11.46 6.60
N GLN A 165 6.02 12.48 6.89
CA GLN A 165 5.65 13.56 5.96
C GLN A 165 6.53 14.81 6.10
N GLU A 166 7.57 14.79 6.96
CA GLU A 166 8.48 15.93 7.14
C GLU A 166 9.66 15.90 6.17
N LEU A 167 9.88 17.02 5.49
CA LEU A 167 11.08 17.36 4.75
C LEU A 167 12.01 18.18 5.66
N ALA A 168 13.22 17.67 5.90
CA ALA A 168 14.24 18.42 6.62
C ALA A 168 15.12 19.19 5.63
N LEU A 169 15.37 20.48 5.88
CA LEU A 169 16.18 21.38 5.06
C LEU A 169 17.30 21.98 5.90
N LEU A 170 18.56 21.68 5.58
CA LEU A 170 19.73 22.32 6.18
C LEU A 170 20.08 23.56 5.37
N ASP A 171 20.10 24.74 6.00
CA ASP A 171 20.71 25.93 5.41
C ASP A 171 22.24 25.74 5.37
N LEU A 172 22.84 25.76 4.17
CA LEU A 172 24.26 25.48 3.99
C LEU A 172 25.19 26.62 4.45
N LYS A 173 24.68 27.83 4.63
CA LYS A 173 25.40 28.99 5.19
C LYS A 173 25.30 29.03 6.70
N LEU A 174 24.09 28.91 7.23
CA LEU A 174 23.81 28.97 8.68
C LEU A 174 24.03 27.64 9.40
N ARG A 175 24.29 26.54 8.65
CA ARG A 175 24.46 25.16 9.15
C ARG A 175 23.35 24.76 10.15
N THR A 176 22.13 25.21 9.88
CA THR A 176 20.96 25.07 10.76
C THR A 176 19.82 24.34 10.06
N TRP A 177 19.24 23.33 10.73
CA TRP A 177 18.11 22.55 10.20
C TRP A 177 16.75 23.22 10.43
N LYS A 178 15.96 23.28 9.35
CA LYS A 178 14.53 23.60 9.32
C LYS A 178 13.73 22.34 8.97
N HIS A 179 12.47 22.23 9.40
CA HIS A 179 11.59 21.10 9.07
C HIS A 179 10.27 21.61 8.52
N VAL A 180 9.78 20.98 7.46
CA VAL A 180 8.57 21.38 6.72
C VAL A 180 7.66 20.17 6.57
N THR A 181 6.39 20.29 6.96
CA THR A 181 5.38 19.25 6.73
C THR A 181 4.87 19.32 5.27
N LEU A 182 4.94 18.20 4.55
CA LEU A 182 4.47 18.08 3.17
C LEU A 182 2.99 17.68 3.13
N ASN A 183 2.09 18.67 3.10
CA ASN A 183 0.64 18.45 3.10
C ASN A 183 0.10 17.83 1.79
N SER A 184 0.80 18.03 0.67
CA SER A 184 0.38 17.58 -0.68
C SER A 184 0.86 16.17 -1.05
N VAL A 185 1.69 15.56 -0.23
CA VAL A 185 2.06 14.15 -0.40
C VAL A 185 1.10 13.30 0.44
N GLY A 186 0.44 12.34 -0.21
CA GLY A 186 -0.47 11.39 0.46
C GLY A 186 0.20 10.52 1.52
N LYS A 187 -0.56 9.58 2.09
CA LYS A 187 -0.13 8.68 3.18
C LYS A 187 0.93 7.63 2.79
N ASP A 188 1.61 7.81 1.66
CA ASP A 188 2.54 6.84 1.10
C ASP A 188 3.97 7.02 1.65
N LEU A 189 4.64 5.90 1.89
CA LEU A 189 5.93 5.86 2.58
C LEU A 189 7.08 6.06 1.58
N PHE A 190 7.75 7.21 1.63
CA PHE A 190 8.98 7.51 0.89
C PHE A 190 10.21 6.73 1.39
N VAL A 191 10.11 5.41 1.42
CA VAL A 191 11.20 4.48 1.73
C VAL A 191 11.74 3.94 0.42
N ARG A 192 13.03 4.11 0.12
CA ARG A 192 13.65 3.74 -1.17
C ARG A 192 13.05 4.48 -2.38
N SER A 193 12.48 5.67 -2.18
CA SER A 193 12.18 6.59 -3.27
C SER A 193 13.47 7.24 -3.77
N THR A 194 13.45 7.78 -4.99
CA THR A 194 14.44 8.75 -5.48
C THR A 194 13.79 10.14 -5.55
N SER A 195 14.54 11.20 -5.25
CA SER A 195 14.06 12.58 -5.40
C SER A 195 15.10 13.45 -6.07
N ASN A 196 14.69 14.21 -7.10
CA ASN A 196 15.55 15.14 -7.83
C ASN A 196 14.83 16.48 -8.00
N VAL A 197 15.61 17.57 -8.09
CA VAL A 197 15.07 18.91 -8.29
C VAL A 197 15.07 19.25 -9.79
N VAL A 198 13.95 19.74 -10.30
CA VAL A 198 13.76 20.18 -11.68
C VAL A 198 13.20 21.60 -11.64
N GLY A 199 14.03 22.60 -11.93
CA GLY A 199 13.68 24.01 -11.72
C GLY A 199 13.48 24.29 -10.22
N ASP A 200 12.29 24.78 -9.85
CA ASP A 200 11.89 25.01 -8.46
C ASP A 200 11.08 23.85 -7.85
N ASP A 201 10.97 22.71 -8.55
CA ASP A 201 10.13 21.58 -8.14
C ASP A 201 10.96 20.36 -7.71
N LEU A 202 10.67 19.82 -6.53
CA LEU A 202 11.14 18.51 -6.09
C LEU A 202 10.25 17.42 -6.69
N VAL A 203 10.82 16.62 -7.59
CA VAL A 203 10.18 15.46 -8.22
C VAL A 203 10.63 14.20 -7.49
N ILE A 204 9.68 13.45 -6.94
CA ILE A 204 9.90 12.27 -6.12
C ILE A 204 9.28 11.07 -6.84
N VAL A 205 10.05 10.01 -7.08
CA VAL A 205 9.60 8.86 -7.88
C VAL A 205 9.84 7.55 -7.13
N GLY A 206 8.84 6.68 -7.15
CA GLY A 206 8.87 5.37 -6.52
C GLY A 206 8.99 5.42 -5.00
N GLY A 207 9.56 4.35 -4.44
CA GLY A 207 9.54 4.08 -3.00
C GLY A 207 8.41 3.11 -2.61
N GLY A 208 8.57 2.47 -1.46
CA GLY A 208 7.65 1.46 -0.94
C GLY A 208 8.28 0.66 0.21
N ALA A 209 7.45 0.24 1.16
CA ALA A 209 7.89 -0.42 2.39
C ALA A 209 7.86 -1.97 2.35
N SER A 210 7.27 -2.59 1.32
CA SER A 210 7.08 -4.04 1.25
C SER A 210 8.31 -4.80 0.76
N CYS A 211 8.61 -5.92 1.41
CA CYS A 211 9.62 -6.88 1.00
C CYS A 211 9.18 -7.67 -0.26
N TYR A 212 10.16 -8.22 -1.00
CA TYR A 212 10.04 -8.87 -2.32
C TYR A 212 9.05 -10.05 -2.48
N ALA A 213 8.21 -10.36 -1.49
CA ALA A 213 7.32 -11.55 -1.48
C ALA A 213 5.81 -11.24 -1.65
N PHE A 214 5.39 -9.98 -1.53
CA PHE A 214 3.99 -9.58 -1.72
C PHE A 214 3.94 -8.29 -2.54
N GLY A 215 2.95 -8.19 -3.45
CA GLY A 215 2.92 -7.22 -4.55
C GLY A 215 3.42 -5.82 -4.21
N THR A 216 4.40 -5.33 -4.98
CA THR A 216 5.04 -4.03 -4.78
C THR A 216 4.07 -2.88 -5.07
N LYS A 217 3.44 -2.35 -4.01
CA LYS A 217 2.84 -1.01 -4.07
C LYS A 217 3.98 0.02 -4.06
N PHE A 218 4.25 0.61 -5.21
CA PHE A 218 5.10 1.80 -5.31
C PHE A 218 4.28 3.03 -4.93
N SER A 219 4.91 4.01 -4.28
CA SER A 219 4.35 5.35 -4.13
C SER A 219 4.16 5.99 -5.50
N GLU A 220 3.06 6.72 -5.69
CA GLU A 220 2.85 7.51 -6.91
C GLU A 220 3.95 8.60 -7.03
N PRO A 221 4.38 8.96 -8.25
CA PRO A 221 5.28 10.08 -8.43
C PRO A 221 4.67 11.37 -7.84
N ALA A 222 5.38 12.00 -6.93
CA ALA A 222 4.95 13.21 -6.24
C ALA A 222 5.78 14.41 -6.70
N LYS A 223 5.13 15.58 -6.78
CA LYS A 223 5.75 16.85 -7.15
C LYS A 223 5.49 17.87 -6.03
N VAL A 224 6.55 18.48 -5.51
CA VAL A 224 6.48 19.49 -4.44
C VAL A 224 7.22 20.74 -4.89
N SER A 225 6.54 21.88 -4.96
CA SER A 225 7.21 23.16 -5.25
C SER A 225 8.01 23.61 -4.03
N LEU A 226 9.32 23.83 -4.23
CA LEU A 226 10.24 24.30 -3.20
C LEU A 226 10.27 25.83 -3.08
N LEU A 227 9.68 26.56 -4.04
CA LEU A 227 9.69 28.03 -4.09
C LEU A 227 9.15 28.63 -2.78
N HIS A 228 7.96 28.22 -2.37
CA HIS A 228 7.28 28.69 -1.16
C HIS A 228 8.04 28.39 0.14
N LEU A 229 8.94 27.40 0.14
CA LEU A 229 9.71 26.98 1.31
C LEU A 229 10.96 27.84 1.57
N THR A 230 11.28 28.76 0.64
CA THR A 230 12.48 29.61 0.71
C THR A 230 12.20 31.09 0.92
N HIS A 231 10.93 31.52 0.85
CA HIS A 231 10.51 32.91 1.04
C HIS A 231 9.98 33.23 2.45
N SER A 232 9.91 32.25 3.36
CA SER A 232 9.57 32.47 4.78
C SER A 232 10.77 32.98 5.58
N HIS A 233 11.15 34.23 5.34
CA HIS A 233 11.80 35.06 6.34
C HIS A 233 10.77 36.03 6.95
N ASP A 234 10.79 36.09 8.29
CA ASP A 234 9.97 36.89 9.21
C ASP A 234 8.64 36.26 9.67
N GLY A 235 8.60 35.94 10.98
CA GLY A 235 7.45 35.29 11.65
C GLY A 235 7.83 34.26 12.73
N PHE A 236 8.71 34.62 13.68
CA PHE A 236 9.04 33.75 14.81
C PHE A 236 8.01 33.84 15.95
N THR A 237 7.58 32.68 16.47
CA THR A 237 7.53 32.42 17.92
C THR A 237 7.84 30.93 18.19
N PRO A 238 8.73 30.59 19.16
CA PRO A 238 8.92 29.21 19.57
C PRO A 238 7.77 28.76 20.49
N PHE A 239 7.23 27.55 20.28
CA PHE A 239 6.35 26.93 21.26
C PHE A 239 7.17 26.33 22.40
N GLU A 240 7.28 27.07 23.51
CA GLU A 240 7.65 26.49 24.80
C GLU A 240 6.49 25.70 25.41
N ASN A 241 6.82 24.75 26.29
CA ASN A 241 5.84 24.01 27.06
C ASN A 241 5.06 24.93 28.00
N GLN A 242 3.73 24.84 28.01
CA GLN A 242 2.97 25.18 29.21
C GLN A 242 1.69 24.35 29.34
N ARG A 243 1.69 23.48 30.36
CA ARG A 243 0.44 23.12 31.05
C ARG A 243 0.14 24.20 32.07
N GLN A 244 -1.15 24.30 32.42
CA GLN A 244 -1.72 24.97 33.60
C GLN A 244 -1.93 26.49 33.57
N HIS A 245 -2.95 26.85 34.35
CA HIS A 245 -3.42 28.15 34.82
C HIS A 245 -4.25 29.04 33.87
N MET A 246 -5.57 28.88 34.04
CA MET A 246 -6.49 30.03 34.08
C MET A 246 -6.00 31.08 35.10
N ILE A 247 -6.10 32.35 34.73
CA ILE A 247 -6.80 33.44 35.45
C ILE A 247 -6.85 34.62 34.46
N GLY A 248 -8.03 35.22 34.26
CA GLY A 248 -8.21 36.34 33.32
C GLY A 248 -8.16 37.71 34.01
N GLN A 249 -8.12 38.79 33.21
CA GLN A 249 -8.57 40.11 33.65
C GLN A 249 -9.00 41.02 32.47
N ASN A 250 -10.28 41.39 32.49
CA ASN A 250 -10.88 42.68 32.16
C ASN A 250 -10.45 43.49 30.91
N GLY A 251 -11.42 43.66 29.99
CA GLY A 251 -11.48 44.73 28.99
C GLY A 251 -12.94 45.12 28.71
N VAL A 252 -13.34 46.35 29.09
CA VAL A 252 -14.75 46.78 29.21
C VAL A 252 -15.32 47.38 27.92
N MET A 253 -16.54 46.97 27.48
CA MET A 253 -17.62 47.95 27.17
C MET A 253 -19.06 47.39 27.01
N LYS A 254 -19.92 47.83 27.95
CA LYS A 254 -21.37 48.19 27.88
C LYS A 254 -22.32 47.55 26.84
N GLY A 255 -23.46 47.01 27.31
CA GLY A 255 -24.62 46.70 26.45
C GLY A 255 -25.87 46.08 27.12
N ASN A 256 -26.53 46.81 28.03
CA ASN A 256 -27.84 46.54 28.68
C ASN A 256 -28.74 45.36 28.20
N LYS A 257 -29.20 44.49 29.13
CA LYS A 257 -30.62 44.48 29.60
C LYS A 257 -30.91 43.53 30.78
N VAL A 258 -31.94 43.92 31.54
CA VAL A 258 -32.43 43.44 32.85
C VAL A 258 -33.09 42.04 32.82
N GLY A 259 -32.97 41.27 33.92
CA GLY A 259 -33.84 40.13 34.26
C GLY A 259 -33.46 39.42 35.57
N ASN A 260 -34.36 39.40 36.57
CA ASN A 260 -34.22 38.71 37.87
C ASN A 260 -34.15 37.16 37.70
N SER A 261 -33.72 36.31 38.65
CA SER A 261 -33.90 36.35 40.13
C SER A 261 -32.95 35.44 40.93
N GLN A 262 -32.75 35.79 42.21
CA GLN A 262 -32.53 34.97 43.45
C GLN A 262 -32.35 33.44 43.30
N GLY A 263 -31.51 32.72 44.09
CA GLY A 263 -30.64 33.07 45.21
C GLY A 263 -30.44 31.90 46.20
N LEU A 264 -29.36 31.99 47.01
CA LEU A 264 -28.89 31.16 48.17
C LEU A 264 -27.87 30.04 47.82
N LEU A 265 -26.63 29.98 48.35
CA LEU A 265 -26.10 29.98 49.75
C LEU A 265 -26.54 28.74 50.55
N LEU A 266 -25.70 28.02 51.33
CA LEU A 266 -24.23 27.98 51.54
C LEU A 266 -23.91 26.78 52.47
N GLU A 267 -22.76 26.09 52.33
CA GLU A 267 -22.07 25.27 53.40
C GLU A 267 -22.85 24.06 54.04
N HIS A 268 -22.27 23.08 54.75
CA HIS A 268 -20.88 22.66 55.07
C HIS A 268 -20.82 21.12 55.34
N LEU A 269 -19.60 20.55 55.38
CA LEU A 269 -19.21 19.18 55.83
C LEU A 269 -19.41 19.00 57.36
N PRO A 270 -19.38 17.78 58.01
CA PRO A 270 -18.27 16.79 57.92
C PRO A 270 -18.56 15.27 58.21
N ASN A 271 -17.46 14.50 58.35
CA ASN A 271 -17.30 13.04 58.59
C ASN A 271 -17.76 12.49 59.96
N ILE A 272 -17.84 11.15 60.07
CA ILE A 272 -17.55 10.22 61.23
C ILE A 272 -17.86 8.77 60.72
N SER A 273 -16.89 7.87 60.44
CA SER A 273 -16.22 6.85 61.30
C SER A 273 -17.19 5.81 61.95
N GLU A 274 -17.11 4.51 61.59
CA GLU A 274 -16.51 3.38 62.38
C GLU A 274 -17.31 2.97 63.64
N ASP A 275 -17.54 1.70 64.01
CA ASP A 275 -17.34 0.37 63.38
C ASP A 275 -18.15 -0.71 64.18
N GLU A 276 -18.20 -1.97 63.71
CA GLU A 276 -18.42 -3.23 64.50
C GLU A 276 -19.75 -3.44 65.31
N SER A 277 -20.22 -4.67 65.67
CA SER A 277 -19.98 -6.07 65.24
C SER A 277 -21.03 -7.05 65.89
N LEU A 278 -20.94 -8.36 65.56
CA LEU A 278 -21.56 -9.55 66.23
C LEU A 278 -23.07 -9.87 66.02
N CYS A 279 -23.57 -11.11 65.93
CA CYS A 279 -23.01 -12.45 65.59
C CYS A 279 -24.15 -13.51 65.42
N PHE A 280 -23.94 -14.52 64.54
CA PHE A 280 -24.31 -15.98 64.56
C PHE A 280 -25.62 -16.50 65.25
N ASN A 281 -26.28 -17.62 64.92
CA ASN A 281 -26.16 -18.71 63.91
C ASN A 281 -27.56 -19.42 63.79
N ASP A 282 -27.84 -20.54 63.09
CA ASP A 282 -27.03 -21.54 62.37
C ASP A 282 -27.86 -22.25 61.25
N ASN A 283 -27.19 -22.75 60.20
CA ASN A 283 -27.28 -24.12 59.64
C ASN A 283 -26.62 -24.23 58.25
N VAL A 284 -25.67 -25.15 58.14
CA VAL A 284 -24.60 -25.33 57.11
C VAL A 284 -24.74 -26.80 56.58
N PRO A 285 -24.12 -27.32 55.48
CA PRO A 285 -22.89 -26.87 54.79
C PRO A 285 -22.93 -27.00 53.23
N HIS A 286 -21.86 -27.02 52.42
CA HIS A 286 -20.38 -27.06 52.62
C HIS A 286 -19.62 -26.42 51.41
N ILE A 287 -18.40 -25.94 51.66
CA ILE A 287 -17.19 -25.89 50.79
C ILE A 287 -17.35 -25.51 49.30
N ASN A 288 -16.87 -24.31 48.94
CA ASN A 288 -16.12 -24.14 47.70
C ASN A 288 -15.14 -22.95 47.80
N GLY A 289 -13.85 -23.23 47.99
CA GLY A 289 -12.79 -22.22 47.95
C GLY A 289 -12.13 -22.21 46.58
N GLN A 290 -12.26 -21.11 45.84
CA GLN A 290 -11.47 -20.86 44.63
C GLN A 290 -10.81 -19.48 44.69
N SER A 291 -9.52 -19.50 44.99
CA SER A 291 -8.61 -18.39 44.69
C SER A 291 -8.66 -18.09 43.19
N GLN A 292 -8.87 -16.83 42.81
CA GLN A 292 -8.72 -16.40 41.42
C GLN A 292 -7.25 -16.52 41.00
N MET A 293 -6.87 -17.64 40.39
CA MET A 293 -5.55 -17.80 39.79
C MET A 293 -5.41 -16.90 38.56
N ILE A 294 -4.44 -15.99 38.60
CA ILE A 294 -3.95 -15.28 37.42
C ILE A 294 -3.44 -16.34 36.43
N PRO A 295 -3.77 -16.28 35.11
CA PRO A 295 -3.23 -17.23 34.15
C PRO A 295 -1.73 -17.04 33.98
N VAL A 296 -0.94 -17.92 34.57
CA VAL A 296 0.51 -17.97 34.32
C VAL A 296 0.74 -18.37 32.87
N HIS A 297 1.35 -17.48 32.10
CA HIS A 297 1.72 -17.69 30.71
C HIS A 297 3.20 -18.09 30.62
N PHE A 298 3.56 -18.90 29.62
CA PHE A 298 4.93 -19.40 29.46
C PHE A 298 5.51 -19.11 28.08
N VAL A 299 6.85 -19.01 28.03
CA VAL A 299 7.68 -18.95 26.83
C VAL A 299 8.79 -19.99 26.91
N LEU A 300 9.11 -20.63 25.79
CA LEU A 300 10.32 -21.44 25.64
C LEU A 300 11.44 -20.56 25.08
N GLN A 301 12.44 -20.27 25.91
CA GLN A 301 13.67 -19.59 25.53
C GLN A 301 14.60 -20.57 24.83
N LEU A 302 15.18 -20.15 23.69
CA LEU A 302 16.12 -20.94 22.89
C LEU A 302 17.27 -20.04 22.42
N GLU A 303 18.48 -20.60 22.29
CA GLU A 303 19.57 -19.90 21.61
C GLU A 303 19.20 -19.52 20.17
N LYS A 304 19.54 -18.30 19.77
CA LYS A 304 19.23 -17.74 18.43
C LYS A 304 19.71 -18.63 17.28
N LYS A 305 20.80 -19.39 17.47
CA LYS A 305 21.32 -20.35 16.48
C LYS A 305 20.37 -21.53 16.20
N TYR A 306 19.60 -21.96 17.20
CA TYR A 306 18.63 -23.07 17.10
C TYR A 306 17.17 -22.62 16.97
N ALA A 307 16.90 -21.33 17.11
CA ALA A 307 15.55 -20.77 17.15
C ALA A 307 14.66 -21.13 15.94
N LYS A 308 15.22 -21.39 14.75
CA LYS A 308 14.45 -21.90 13.61
C LYS A 308 14.02 -23.36 13.84
N GLN A 309 14.96 -24.24 14.18
CA GLN A 309 14.70 -25.66 14.41
C GLN A 309 13.71 -25.88 15.56
N GLY A 310 13.91 -25.18 16.69
CA GLY A 310 13.00 -25.26 17.83
C GLY A 310 11.59 -24.72 17.51
N LYS A 311 11.48 -23.64 16.73
CA LYS A 311 10.18 -23.13 16.26
C LYS A 311 9.45 -24.14 15.36
N ASP A 312 10.17 -24.82 14.48
CA ASP A 312 9.58 -25.81 13.57
C ASP A 312 9.13 -27.07 14.34
N ILE A 313 9.86 -27.48 15.39
CA ILE A 313 9.42 -28.50 16.36
C ILE A 313 8.14 -28.04 17.09
N LEU A 314 8.16 -26.85 17.72
CA LEU A 314 7.01 -26.30 18.45
C LEU A 314 5.75 -26.19 17.57
N LYS A 315 5.91 -25.86 16.28
CA LYS A 315 4.81 -25.87 15.31
C LYS A 315 4.30 -27.27 15.01
N LYS A 316 5.17 -28.26 14.78
CA LYS A 316 4.77 -29.64 14.43
C LYS A 316 3.84 -30.23 15.49
N PHE A 317 4.19 -30.07 16.76
CA PHE A 317 3.46 -30.66 17.88
C PHE A 317 2.36 -29.76 18.47
N GLY A 318 2.06 -28.62 17.82
CA GLY A 318 1.02 -27.69 18.30
C GLY A 318 1.39 -26.92 19.57
N TRP A 319 2.65 -27.00 20.03
CA TRP A 319 3.14 -26.42 21.28
C TRP A 319 3.34 -24.89 21.23
N LEU A 320 3.31 -24.28 20.03
CA LEU A 320 3.46 -22.84 19.84
C LEU A 320 2.13 -22.09 20.00
N ASP A 321 2.06 -21.14 20.93
CA ASP A 321 0.92 -20.24 21.08
C ASP A 321 0.93 -19.18 19.95
N LEU A 322 0.07 -19.40 18.95
CA LEU A 322 -0.08 -18.52 17.78
C LEU A 322 -0.76 -17.18 18.09
N GLY A 323 -1.37 -17.02 19.27
CA GLY A 323 -1.98 -15.77 19.73
C GLY A 323 -0.96 -14.74 20.22
N ARG A 324 0.22 -15.19 20.64
CA ARG A 324 1.34 -14.35 21.13
C ARG A 324 2.49 -14.31 20.11
N LYS A 325 3.33 -13.27 20.18
CA LYS A 325 4.50 -13.11 19.30
C LYS A 325 5.78 -13.55 20.00
N ALA A 326 6.61 -14.30 19.29
CA ALA A 326 7.99 -14.55 19.70
C ALA A 326 8.81 -13.24 19.71
N TYR A 327 9.69 -13.12 20.69
CA TYR A 327 10.55 -11.95 20.92
C TYR A 327 11.98 -12.38 21.25
N SER A 328 12.95 -11.47 21.07
CA SER A 328 14.32 -11.66 21.52
C SER A 328 14.52 -11.02 22.89
N GLU A 329 15.30 -11.67 23.75
CA GLU A 329 15.76 -11.12 25.02
C GLU A 329 16.74 -9.95 24.81
N GLU A 330 16.96 -9.10 25.82
CA GLU A 330 17.99 -8.06 25.77
C GLU A 330 19.38 -8.67 25.51
N GLY A 331 20.14 -8.07 24.58
CA GLY A 331 21.38 -8.65 24.06
C GLY A 331 21.19 -9.59 22.85
N GLY A 332 19.98 -10.10 22.60
CA GLY A 332 19.63 -10.80 21.36
C GLY A 332 20.30 -12.17 21.15
N VAL A 333 20.80 -12.78 22.23
CA VAL A 333 21.42 -14.12 22.24
C VAL A 333 20.35 -15.21 22.21
N HIS A 334 19.22 -15.00 22.89
CA HIS A 334 18.09 -15.94 22.93
C HIS A 334 16.83 -15.38 22.23
N ILE A 335 15.97 -16.30 21.80
CA ILE A 335 14.61 -16.03 21.31
C ILE A 335 13.61 -16.78 22.18
N CYS A 336 12.64 -16.06 22.71
CA CYS A 336 11.55 -16.59 23.52
C CYS A 336 10.33 -16.85 22.62
N PHE A 337 9.87 -18.10 22.60
CA PHE A 337 8.69 -18.55 21.86
C PHE A 337 7.51 -18.74 22.81
N PRO A 338 6.39 -18.02 22.63
CA PRO A 338 5.17 -18.28 23.38
C PRO A 338 4.69 -19.71 23.21
N VAL A 339 4.46 -20.42 24.31
CA VAL A 339 4.02 -21.82 24.30
C VAL A 339 2.72 -22.02 25.06
N CYS A 340 1.99 -23.06 24.66
CA CYS A 340 0.72 -23.44 25.26
C CYS A 340 0.92 -24.32 26.52
N LYS A 341 -0.16 -24.57 27.28
CA LYS A 341 -0.09 -25.28 28.57
C LYS A 341 0.24 -26.77 28.42
N GLU A 342 -0.05 -27.33 27.26
CA GLU A 342 0.22 -28.71 26.88
C GLU A 342 1.72 -29.01 26.89
N LEU A 343 2.57 -28.04 26.48
CA LEU A 343 4.03 -28.19 26.59
C LEU A 343 4.49 -28.17 28.05
N PHE A 344 3.90 -27.32 28.90
CA PHE A 344 4.27 -27.19 30.30
C PHE A 344 4.07 -28.50 31.09
N ALA A 345 2.94 -29.19 30.87
CA ALA A 345 2.70 -30.51 31.47
C ALA A 345 3.79 -31.52 31.08
N VAL A 346 4.08 -31.61 29.79
CA VAL A 346 5.04 -32.59 29.22
C VAL A 346 6.50 -32.27 29.58
N PHE A 347 6.86 -31.00 29.77
CA PHE A 347 8.20 -30.61 30.26
C PHE A 347 8.41 -31.01 31.73
N HIS A 348 7.38 -30.93 32.58
CA HIS A 348 7.49 -31.26 33.99
C HIS A 348 7.42 -32.76 34.29
N GLU A 349 6.66 -33.56 33.53
CA GLU A 349 6.59 -35.02 33.73
C GLU A 349 7.97 -35.72 33.65
N ARG A 350 8.87 -35.24 32.79
CA ARG A 350 10.26 -35.74 32.71
C ARG A 350 11.15 -35.30 33.87
N SER A 351 10.86 -34.17 34.53
CA SER A 351 11.67 -33.68 35.65
C SER A 351 11.43 -34.46 36.95
N CYS A 352 10.34 -35.24 37.02
CA CYS A 352 9.98 -36.04 38.19
C CYS A 352 10.46 -37.52 38.11
N HIS A 353 11.09 -37.94 37.00
CA HIS A 353 11.50 -39.33 36.76
C HIS A 353 13.02 -39.51 36.64
N SER A 354 13.82 -38.58 37.18
CA SER A 354 15.26 -38.75 37.33
C SER A 354 15.61 -39.49 38.62
N GLY A 355 15.32 -40.79 38.68
CA GLY A 355 15.67 -41.68 39.78
C GLY A 355 15.38 -43.13 39.42
N ASP A 356 16.44 -43.94 39.31
CA ASP A 356 16.48 -45.39 39.09
C ASP A 356 15.47 -46.01 38.09
N ASP A 357 15.94 -46.37 36.90
CA ASP A 357 16.30 -47.78 36.67
C ASP A 357 17.14 -47.98 35.38
N ALA A 358 17.85 -49.10 35.30
CA ALA A 358 18.77 -49.43 34.21
C ALA A 358 18.17 -50.40 33.17
N ILE A 359 18.89 -50.60 32.05
CA ILE A 359 18.61 -51.55 30.94
C ILE A 359 17.53 -50.98 29.99
N ASP A 360 17.73 -50.86 28.66
CA ASP A 360 18.56 -51.63 27.73
C ASP A 360 19.64 -50.85 26.97
N ARG A 361 20.71 -51.56 26.59
CA ARG A 361 21.64 -51.14 25.53
C ARG A 361 21.26 -51.84 24.23
N GLU A 362 20.82 -51.10 23.21
CA GLU A 362 21.15 -51.43 21.81
C GLU A 362 20.85 -50.24 20.87
N ASN A 363 21.68 -50.10 19.83
CA ASN A 363 21.63 -49.07 18.77
C ASN A 363 22.09 -47.64 19.15
N GLU A 364 23.36 -47.50 19.52
CA GLU A 364 24.08 -46.24 19.31
C GLU A 364 24.19 -45.91 17.81
N ILE A 365 23.51 -44.85 17.35
CA ILE A 365 23.83 -44.18 16.08
C ILE A 365 24.54 -42.87 16.42
N PRO A 366 25.80 -42.65 15.99
CA PRO A 366 26.53 -41.44 16.33
C PRO A 366 26.00 -40.25 15.55
N LEU A 367 25.14 -39.42 16.15
CA LEU A 367 24.67 -38.14 15.58
C LEU A 367 25.78 -37.07 15.58
N SER A 368 26.75 -37.26 14.70
CA SER A 368 27.76 -36.26 14.33
C SER A 368 27.55 -35.79 12.88
N LYS A 369 26.41 -35.13 12.61
CA LYS A 369 26.15 -34.39 11.36
C LYS A 369 25.09 -33.30 11.56
N PRO A 370 25.29 -32.09 11.01
CA PRO A 370 24.29 -31.03 11.07
C PRO A 370 23.08 -31.36 10.20
N LEU A 371 21.87 -31.00 10.67
CA LEU A 371 20.61 -31.21 9.97
C LEU A 371 20.54 -30.44 8.63
N THR A 372 20.84 -31.14 7.54
CA THR A 372 20.71 -30.59 6.18
C THR A 372 19.28 -30.59 5.67
N GLN A 373 18.70 -29.40 5.60
CA GLN A 373 17.77 -28.85 4.58
C GLN A 373 16.51 -29.61 4.11
N ASP A 374 16.27 -30.88 4.43
CA ASP A 374 15.09 -31.65 4.01
C ASP A 374 14.09 -31.89 5.15
N GLY A 375 12.85 -31.42 4.97
CA GLY A 375 11.75 -31.56 5.94
C GLY A 375 11.25 -32.99 6.18
N TYR A 376 11.86 -33.99 5.53
CA TYR A 376 11.45 -35.39 5.58
C TYR A 376 11.72 -36.04 6.95
N LEU A 377 12.79 -35.63 7.65
CA LEU A 377 13.12 -36.12 8.99
C LEU A 377 12.14 -35.61 10.05
N LEU A 378 11.68 -34.34 9.95
CA LEU A 378 10.84 -33.74 10.98
C LEU A 378 9.53 -34.52 11.17
N ASN A 379 8.99 -35.11 10.11
CA ASN A 379 7.74 -35.89 10.15
C ASN A 379 7.85 -37.16 11.01
N LYS A 380 9.02 -37.80 11.12
CA LYS A 380 9.19 -39.06 11.87
C LYS A 380 9.40 -38.90 13.38
N LEU A 381 9.76 -37.72 13.89
CA LEU A 381 9.95 -37.51 15.34
C LEU A 381 8.69 -37.83 16.16
N SER A 382 8.86 -38.62 17.21
CA SER A 382 7.95 -38.72 18.36
C SER A 382 8.04 -37.49 19.27
N CYS A 383 7.08 -37.33 20.18
CA CYS A 383 7.12 -36.30 21.21
C CYS A 383 8.37 -36.44 22.11
N SER A 384 8.78 -37.68 22.40
CA SER A 384 9.92 -37.99 23.29
C SER A 384 11.25 -37.48 22.70
N GLU A 385 11.49 -37.75 21.42
CA GLU A 385 12.71 -37.28 20.71
C GLU A 385 12.71 -35.76 20.54
N ALA A 386 11.54 -35.17 20.28
CA ALA A 386 11.38 -33.72 20.11
C ALA A 386 11.75 -32.92 21.38
N LEU A 387 11.40 -33.44 22.57
CA LEU A 387 11.77 -32.84 23.85
C LEU A 387 13.27 -32.96 24.12
N THR A 388 13.88 -34.11 23.80
CA THR A 388 15.33 -34.31 23.94
C THR A 388 16.09 -33.33 23.05
N LEU A 389 15.69 -33.16 21.78
CA LEU A 389 16.28 -32.18 20.87
C LEU A 389 16.08 -30.73 21.32
N LEU A 390 14.93 -30.37 21.90
CA LEU A 390 14.75 -29.04 22.48
C LEU A 390 15.70 -28.82 23.67
N HIS A 391 15.89 -29.82 24.53
CA HIS A 391 16.84 -29.74 25.64
C HIS A 391 18.31 -29.63 25.16
N GLU A 392 18.69 -30.38 24.12
CA GLU A 392 20.01 -30.25 23.45
C GLU A 392 20.22 -28.87 22.81
N TYR A 393 19.15 -28.21 22.35
CA TYR A 393 19.18 -26.82 21.86
C TYR A 393 19.16 -25.77 22.99
N GLY A 394 19.31 -26.17 24.25
CA GLY A 394 19.32 -25.28 25.41
C GLY A 394 17.95 -24.66 25.70
N ALA A 395 16.86 -25.39 25.46
CA ALA A 395 15.52 -24.88 25.73
C ALA A 395 15.25 -24.71 27.23
N ILE A 396 14.93 -23.49 27.65
CA ILE A 396 14.52 -23.16 29.03
C ILE A 396 13.07 -22.68 29.01
N LEU A 397 12.21 -23.27 29.84
CA LEU A 397 10.83 -22.84 29.99
C LEU A 397 10.74 -21.74 31.06
N LEU A 398 10.25 -20.55 30.67
CA LEU A 398 10.18 -19.36 31.52
C LEU A 398 8.75 -18.82 31.58
N GLU A 399 8.43 -18.11 32.67
CA GLU A 399 7.20 -17.34 32.80
C GLU A 399 7.21 -16.10 31.90
N ASP A 400 6.17 -15.90 31.10
CA ASP A 400 6.07 -14.84 30.10
C ASP A 400 5.57 -13.51 30.69
N LYS A 401 6.49 -12.78 31.32
CA LYS A 401 6.23 -11.48 31.95
C LYS A 401 5.91 -10.34 30.95
N VAL A 402 5.90 -10.62 29.65
CA VAL A 402 5.66 -9.64 28.56
C VAL A 402 4.17 -9.54 28.18
N VAL A 403 3.28 -10.33 28.80
CA VAL A 403 1.86 -10.40 28.43
C VAL A 403 1.06 -9.12 28.71
N GLU A 404 1.54 -8.23 29.59
CA GLU A 404 0.95 -6.89 29.77
C GLU A 404 1.31 -5.92 28.63
N THR A 405 0.70 -6.11 27.44
CA THR A 405 0.10 -5.08 26.55
C THR A 405 0.06 -5.50 25.07
N LYS A 406 -1.11 -5.97 24.60
CA LYS A 406 -1.78 -5.57 23.34
C LYS A 406 -3.06 -6.37 23.11
N LYS A 407 -4.23 -5.71 23.18
CA LYS A 407 -5.50 -6.27 22.70
C LYS A 407 -5.43 -6.53 21.19
N ALA A 408 -6.05 -7.61 20.72
CA ALA A 408 -6.16 -7.92 19.30
C ALA A 408 -6.89 -6.80 18.53
N ALA A 409 -6.48 -6.54 17.29
CA ALA A 409 -7.07 -5.49 16.47
C ALA A 409 -8.53 -5.84 16.09
N MET A 410 -9.47 -4.96 16.43
CA MET A 410 -10.89 -5.14 16.12
C MET A 410 -11.18 -4.96 14.63
N SER A 411 -12.14 -5.73 14.10
CA SER A 411 -12.62 -5.55 12.72
C SER A 411 -13.48 -4.28 12.58
N PRO A 412 -13.52 -3.62 11.40
CA PRO A 412 -14.35 -2.44 11.18
C PRO A 412 -15.85 -2.70 11.44
N LEU A 413 -16.33 -3.91 11.12
CA LEU A 413 -17.69 -4.34 11.43
C LEU A 413 -17.94 -4.33 12.94
N LYS A 414 -17.04 -4.94 13.74
CA LYS A 414 -17.20 -4.98 15.20
C LYS A 414 -17.12 -3.58 15.83
N VAL A 415 -16.21 -2.73 15.36
CA VAL A 415 -16.12 -1.31 15.78
C VAL A 415 -17.42 -0.57 15.47
N MET A 416 -17.98 -0.76 14.27
CA MET A 416 -19.24 -0.14 13.86
C MET A 416 -20.41 -0.64 14.72
N THR A 417 -20.54 -1.95 14.92
CA THR A 417 -21.60 -2.52 15.75
C THR A 417 -21.55 -1.98 17.17
N GLU A 418 -20.40 -2.06 17.87
CA GLU A 418 -20.27 -1.54 19.24
C GLU A 418 -20.58 -0.03 19.33
N ALA A 419 -20.11 0.77 18.36
CA ALA A 419 -20.35 2.22 18.37
C ALA A 419 -21.81 2.59 18.05
N VAL A 420 -22.49 1.84 17.17
CA VAL A 420 -23.91 2.07 16.86
C VAL A 420 -24.81 1.53 17.98
N THR A 421 -24.50 0.40 18.60
CA THR A 421 -25.19 -0.10 19.81
C THR A 421 -25.16 0.96 20.91
N SER A 422 -23.98 1.51 21.22
CA SER A 422 -23.85 2.57 22.24
C SER A 422 -24.63 3.85 21.89
N LEU A 423 -24.76 4.20 20.60
CA LEU A 423 -25.60 5.33 20.17
C LEU A 423 -27.10 5.05 20.37
N ILE A 424 -27.56 3.86 19.99
CA ILE A 424 -28.96 3.41 20.14
C ILE A 424 -29.36 3.41 21.61
N GLU A 425 -28.55 2.81 22.47
CA GLU A 425 -28.75 2.77 23.93
C GLU A 425 -28.84 4.19 24.51
N LYS A 426 -27.89 5.07 24.17
CA LYS A 426 -27.87 6.48 24.61
C LYS A 426 -29.11 7.27 24.15
N LYS A 427 -29.72 6.89 23.03
CA LYS A 427 -30.88 7.56 22.43
C LYS A 427 -32.21 6.88 22.77
N GLY A 428 -32.20 5.78 23.53
CA GLY A 428 -33.40 5.04 23.90
C GLY A 428 -34.11 4.35 22.73
N LEU A 429 -33.37 3.99 21.67
CA LEU A 429 -33.91 3.33 20.49
C LEU A 429 -33.94 1.79 20.65
N PRO A 430 -34.80 1.07 19.89
CA PRO A 430 -34.90 -0.39 19.99
C PRO A 430 -33.64 -1.11 19.48
N THR A 431 -33.26 -2.22 20.11
CA THR A 431 -32.05 -2.97 19.78
C THR A 431 -32.19 -3.82 18.51
N GLU A 432 -33.42 -4.13 18.10
CA GLU A 432 -33.76 -4.83 16.86
C GLU A 432 -33.27 -4.08 15.61
N LEU A 433 -33.07 -2.76 15.71
CA LEU A 433 -32.44 -1.96 14.66
C LEU A 433 -31.06 -2.48 14.25
N LEU A 434 -30.32 -3.12 15.16
CA LEU A 434 -28.99 -3.68 14.89
C LEU A 434 -28.99 -4.79 13.82
N GLU A 435 -30.14 -5.41 13.55
CA GLU A 435 -30.30 -6.40 12.47
C GLU A 435 -30.19 -5.77 11.07
N GLU A 436 -30.44 -4.46 10.93
CA GLU A 436 -30.31 -3.73 9.67
C GLU A 436 -28.86 -3.29 9.34
N LEU A 437 -27.90 -3.58 10.23
CA LEU A 437 -26.49 -3.21 10.02
C LEU A 437 -25.87 -3.93 8.80
N PRO A 438 -25.04 -3.24 8.01
CA PRO A 438 -24.43 -3.82 6.82
C PRO A 438 -23.36 -4.86 7.18
N ALA A 439 -23.62 -6.12 6.85
CA ALA A 439 -22.62 -7.19 6.94
C ALA A 439 -21.50 -7.07 5.89
N ARG A 440 -21.74 -6.32 4.80
CA ARG A 440 -20.80 -6.00 3.72
C ARG A 440 -21.10 -4.60 3.17
N TRP A 441 -20.09 -3.97 2.58
CA TRP A 441 -20.16 -2.66 1.92
C TRP A 441 -19.09 -2.61 0.83
N ASP A 442 -19.32 -1.81 -0.21
CA ASP A 442 -18.33 -1.55 -1.26
C ASP A 442 -17.46 -0.34 -0.89
N ARG A 443 -16.34 -0.17 -1.59
CA ARG A 443 -15.52 1.05 -1.51
C ARG A 443 -15.06 1.44 -2.91
N ILE A 444 -15.40 2.65 -3.34
CA ILE A 444 -15.00 3.23 -4.62
C ILE A 444 -14.21 4.50 -4.33
N GLY A 445 -12.92 4.48 -4.66
CA GLY A 445 -11.98 5.51 -4.19
C GLY A 445 -11.95 5.59 -2.67
N ASP A 446 -12.29 6.75 -2.13
CA ASP A 446 -12.39 7.07 -0.71
C ASP A 446 -13.83 7.03 -0.14
N ILE A 447 -14.85 6.87 -1.00
CA ILE A 447 -16.25 6.67 -0.59
C ILE A 447 -16.47 5.21 -0.20
N VAL A 448 -17.04 4.98 1.00
CA VAL A 448 -17.65 3.69 1.36
C VAL A 448 -19.13 3.71 1.00
N ILE A 449 -19.58 2.65 0.33
CA ILE A 449 -20.93 2.51 -0.21
C ILE A 449 -21.67 1.41 0.55
N LEU A 450 -22.70 1.80 1.30
CA LEU A 450 -23.57 0.92 2.05
C LEU A 450 -24.65 0.30 1.12
N PRO A 451 -25.05 -0.97 1.35
CA PRO A 451 -26.14 -1.59 0.63
C PRO A 451 -27.47 -0.83 0.81
N ALA A 452 -28.30 -0.82 -0.24
CA ALA A 452 -29.67 -0.28 -0.20
C ALA A 452 -30.59 -0.98 0.82
N THR A 453 -30.16 -2.14 1.34
CA THR A 453 -30.88 -2.92 2.35
C THR A 453 -30.62 -2.47 3.78
N SER A 454 -29.62 -1.63 4.03
CA SER A 454 -29.21 -1.23 5.38
C SER A 454 -29.82 0.10 5.82
N PHE A 455 -30.05 0.22 7.14
CA PHE A 455 -30.64 1.40 7.78
C PHE A 455 -31.96 1.84 7.11
N LYS A 456 -32.92 0.93 7.07
CA LYS A 456 -34.23 1.09 6.42
C LYS A 456 -35.29 1.65 7.36
N ASN A 457 -35.22 1.33 8.65
CA ASN A 457 -36.19 1.79 9.62
C ASN A 457 -36.18 3.33 9.73
N ILE A 458 -37.36 3.95 9.71
CA ILE A 458 -37.49 5.42 9.76
C ILE A 458 -36.93 6.03 11.06
N LEU A 459 -36.80 5.23 12.13
CA LEU A 459 -36.17 5.64 13.39
C LEU A 459 -34.71 6.07 13.23
N TRP A 460 -33.97 5.51 12.26
CA TRP A 460 -32.60 5.93 11.97
C TRP A 460 -32.49 7.41 11.58
N ASN A 461 -33.52 7.96 10.93
CA ASN A 461 -33.55 9.37 10.53
C ASN A 461 -33.52 10.32 11.74
N SER A 462 -34.01 9.88 12.91
CA SER A 462 -33.99 10.67 14.15
C SER A 462 -32.57 10.87 14.74
N ILE A 463 -31.59 10.07 14.30
CA ILE A 463 -30.21 10.10 14.77
C ILE A 463 -29.19 10.22 13.63
N ALA A 464 -29.63 10.47 12.40
CA ALA A 464 -28.83 10.41 11.18
C ALA A 464 -27.51 11.22 11.26
N GLU A 465 -27.57 12.45 11.76
CA GLU A 465 -26.41 13.36 11.86
C GLU A 465 -25.27 12.78 12.72
N GLU A 466 -25.59 12.21 13.88
CA GLU A 466 -24.61 11.52 14.74
C GLU A 466 -24.24 10.13 14.18
N LEU A 467 -25.22 9.39 13.66
CA LEU A 467 -25.08 8.02 13.16
C LEU A 467 -24.08 7.94 12.02
N TRP A 468 -24.22 8.76 10.98
CA TRP A 468 -23.40 8.62 9.78
C TRP A 468 -21.94 8.96 10.03
N LEU A 469 -21.66 9.93 10.90
CA LEU A 469 -20.30 10.23 11.36
C LEU A 469 -19.68 9.07 12.13
N ILE A 470 -20.45 8.39 12.99
CA ILE A 470 -20.00 7.19 13.73
C ILE A 470 -19.73 6.03 12.76
N VAL A 471 -20.62 5.77 11.80
CA VAL A 471 -20.46 4.72 10.79
C VAL A 471 -19.22 5.00 9.92
N ALA A 472 -19.08 6.21 9.37
CA ALA A 472 -17.92 6.60 8.55
C ALA A 472 -16.59 6.44 9.32
N LYS A 473 -16.54 6.91 10.58
CA LYS A 473 -15.37 6.76 11.47
C LYS A 473 -15.03 5.29 11.74
N SER A 474 -16.05 4.46 12.01
CA SER A 474 -15.88 3.03 12.30
C SER A 474 -15.37 2.25 11.08
N LEU A 475 -15.90 2.57 9.90
CA LEU A 475 -15.50 2.00 8.61
C LEU A 475 -14.21 2.61 8.03
N LYS A 476 -13.58 3.56 8.74
CA LYS A 476 -12.37 4.29 8.32
C LYS A 476 -12.54 4.90 6.93
N ALA A 477 -13.62 5.67 6.77
CA ALA A 477 -14.00 6.38 5.56
C ALA A 477 -14.10 7.88 5.85
N CYS A 478 -13.70 8.71 4.89
CA CYS A 478 -13.92 10.17 4.95
C CYS A 478 -15.28 10.54 4.35
N ARG A 479 -15.73 9.78 3.35
CA ARG A 479 -17.04 9.91 2.72
C ARG A 479 -17.82 8.60 2.81
N LEU A 480 -19.13 8.71 3.01
CA LEU A 480 -20.05 7.59 3.19
C LEU A 480 -21.26 7.83 2.29
N ALA A 481 -21.71 6.79 1.61
CA ALA A 481 -22.85 6.84 0.73
C ALA A 481 -23.69 5.55 0.82
N ARG A 482 -24.92 5.56 0.30
CA ARG A 482 -25.83 4.40 0.23
C ARG A 482 -26.29 4.15 -1.19
N GLN A 483 -26.34 2.88 -1.60
CA GLN A 483 -26.83 2.48 -2.92
C GLN A 483 -28.29 2.90 -3.10
N GLY A 484 -28.58 3.62 -4.18
CA GLY A 484 -29.93 3.89 -4.67
C GLY A 484 -30.33 2.95 -5.82
N PRO A 485 -31.62 2.97 -6.24
CA PRO A 485 -32.10 2.22 -7.39
C PRO A 485 -31.62 2.84 -8.72
N ILE A 486 -30.99 2.05 -9.59
CA ILE A 486 -30.50 2.50 -10.90
C ILE A 486 -31.63 3.15 -11.71
N ALA A 487 -31.38 4.34 -12.26
CA ALA A 487 -32.40 5.09 -12.98
C ALA A 487 -32.75 4.42 -14.32
N ALA A 488 -34.05 4.38 -14.66
CA ALA A 488 -34.57 3.81 -15.90
C ALA A 488 -34.50 4.78 -17.10
N THR A 489 -33.48 5.64 -17.15
CA THR A 489 -33.26 6.73 -18.11
C THR A 489 -32.70 6.28 -19.47
N GLY A 490 -32.43 4.98 -19.65
CA GLY A 490 -31.76 4.42 -20.83
C GLY A 490 -30.22 4.39 -20.70
N THR A 491 -29.64 5.33 -19.96
CA THR A 491 -28.21 5.41 -19.62
C THR A 491 -27.82 4.61 -18.38
N ARG A 492 -28.81 4.15 -17.59
CA ARG A 492 -28.64 3.44 -16.30
C ARG A 492 -27.83 4.25 -15.28
N ASP A 493 -28.25 5.49 -15.08
CA ASP A 493 -27.56 6.41 -14.17
C ASP A 493 -27.56 5.87 -12.74
N SER A 494 -26.48 6.19 -12.03
CA SER A 494 -26.40 5.97 -10.59
C SER A 494 -27.38 6.90 -9.87
N THR A 495 -27.80 6.48 -8.67
CA THR A 495 -28.62 7.26 -7.73
C THR A 495 -28.05 7.14 -6.31
N LEU A 496 -26.73 6.95 -6.22
CA LEU A 496 -25.99 6.83 -4.97
C LEU A 496 -26.24 8.07 -4.09
N GLU A 497 -26.70 7.85 -2.87
CA GLU A 497 -27.02 8.89 -1.90
C GLU A 497 -25.80 9.18 -1.02
N ILE A 498 -25.28 10.41 -1.01
CA ILE A 498 -24.21 10.81 -0.09
C ILE A 498 -24.80 11.02 1.31
N LEU A 499 -24.25 10.31 2.30
CA LEU A 499 -24.63 10.37 3.71
C LEU A 499 -23.61 11.17 4.56
N VAL A 500 -22.33 11.11 4.17
CA VAL A 500 -21.25 11.94 4.73
C VAL A 500 -20.33 12.34 3.59
N GLY A 501 -20.03 13.62 3.47
CA GLY A 501 -19.15 14.15 2.44
C GLY A 501 -19.74 15.37 1.76
N ASP A 502 -18.97 15.87 0.79
CA ASP A 502 -19.19 17.04 -0.05
C ASP A 502 -19.76 16.65 -1.41
N ASP A 503 -19.12 15.72 -2.12
CA ASP A 503 -19.55 15.27 -3.46
C ASP A 503 -19.42 13.75 -3.69
N GLY A 504 -19.86 13.31 -4.87
CA GLY A 504 -19.74 11.93 -5.36
C GLY A 504 -18.54 11.65 -6.27
N TRP A 505 -17.68 12.63 -6.54
CA TRP A 505 -16.56 12.49 -7.48
C TRP A 505 -15.43 11.65 -6.87
N VAL A 506 -15.14 10.50 -7.48
CA VAL A 506 -14.18 9.51 -6.98
C VAL A 506 -13.07 9.23 -7.97
N ASN A 507 -11.89 8.92 -7.42
CA ASN A 507 -10.73 8.45 -8.17
C ASN A 507 -10.50 6.97 -7.89
N HIS A 508 -10.47 6.16 -8.93
CA HIS A 508 -10.24 4.72 -8.86
C HIS A 508 -9.15 4.30 -9.86
N ARG A 509 -8.07 3.67 -9.39
CA ARG A 509 -7.00 3.15 -10.25
C ARG A 509 -7.09 1.64 -10.44
N GLU A 510 -7.02 1.19 -11.69
CA GLU A 510 -7.08 -0.22 -12.10
C GLU A 510 -6.13 -0.46 -13.28
N ASN A 511 -5.30 -1.50 -13.23
CA ASN A 511 -4.30 -1.81 -14.28
C ASN A 511 -3.40 -0.62 -14.70
N GLY A 512 -3.12 0.32 -13.80
CA GLY A 512 -2.34 1.53 -14.09
C GLY A 512 -3.11 2.65 -14.79
N ILE A 513 -4.42 2.47 -15.03
CA ILE A 513 -5.34 3.48 -15.57
C ILE A 513 -6.07 4.14 -14.40
N LEU A 514 -6.26 5.46 -14.46
CA LEU A 514 -7.12 6.22 -13.56
C LEU A 514 -8.52 6.38 -14.17
N TYR A 515 -9.54 5.96 -13.42
CA TYR A 515 -10.95 6.23 -13.68
C TYR A 515 -11.43 7.24 -12.63
N SER A 516 -11.76 8.42 -13.10
CA SER A 516 -12.31 9.55 -12.35
C SER A 516 -13.73 9.80 -12.85
N PHE A 517 -14.71 9.85 -11.95
CA PHE A 517 -16.12 10.02 -12.29
C PHE A 517 -16.95 10.36 -11.07
N ASP A 518 -18.13 10.94 -11.28
CA ASP A 518 -19.14 11.12 -10.25
C ASP A 518 -19.91 9.81 -9.99
N ALA A 519 -19.66 9.14 -8.86
CA ALA A 519 -20.35 7.92 -8.47
C ALA A 519 -21.84 8.11 -8.13
N THR A 520 -22.30 9.36 -7.96
CA THR A 520 -23.73 9.68 -7.79
C THR A 520 -24.48 9.74 -9.12
N LYS A 521 -23.76 9.81 -10.25
CA LYS A 521 -24.34 9.95 -11.60
C LYS A 521 -23.97 8.79 -12.52
N CYS A 522 -22.72 8.35 -12.47
CA CYS A 522 -22.18 7.27 -13.31
C CYS A 522 -22.14 5.94 -12.54
N MET A 523 -22.66 4.87 -13.15
CA MET A 523 -22.46 3.50 -12.67
C MET A 523 -20.99 3.09 -12.83
N PHE A 524 -20.44 2.32 -11.87
CA PHE A 524 -19.13 1.66 -11.99
C PHE A 524 -19.23 0.13 -11.87
N SER A 525 -18.82 -0.60 -12.91
CA SER A 525 -18.85 -2.08 -12.88
C SER A 525 -17.48 -2.70 -12.61
N TRP A 526 -17.29 -3.17 -11.37
CA TRP A 526 -16.12 -3.94 -10.92
C TRP A 526 -15.91 -5.26 -11.65
N GLY A 527 -17.01 -5.92 -12.06
CA GLY A 527 -16.96 -7.31 -12.54
C GLY A 527 -16.25 -7.54 -13.88
N ASN A 528 -15.93 -6.48 -14.64
CA ASN A 528 -15.35 -6.59 -15.98
C ASN A 528 -13.80 -6.50 -15.97
N LEU A 529 -13.15 -6.54 -14.80
CA LEU A 529 -11.70 -6.45 -14.66
C LEU A 529 -10.93 -7.46 -15.54
N SER A 530 -11.38 -8.72 -15.60
CA SER A 530 -10.78 -9.76 -16.45
C SER A 530 -10.76 -9.35 -17.93
N GLU A 531 -11.88 -8.83 -18.42
CA GLU A 531 -12.02 -8.43 -19.83
C GLU A 531 -11.26 -7.15 -20.15
N LYS A 532 -11.27 -6.15 -19.25
CA LYS A 532 -10.41 -4.97 -19.39
C LYS A 532 -8.93 -5.35 -19.44
N LEU A 533 -8.50 -6.34 -18.64
CA LEU A 533 -7.14 -6.89 -18.67
C LEU A 533 -6.85 -7.69 -19.95
N ARG A 534 -7.87 -8.28 -20.59
CA ARG A 534 -7.75 -8.95 -21.90
C ARG A 534 -7.56 -7.92 -23.02
N MET A 535 -8.44 -6.91 -23.10
CA MET A 535 -8.32 -5.80 -24.06
C MET A 535 -7.00 -5.05 -23.91
N ALA A 536 -6.56 -4.82 -22.67
CA ALA A 536 -5.28 -4.17 -22.35
C ALA A 536 -4.01 -4.95 -22.77
N LYS A 537 -4.12 -6.21 -23.19
CA LYS A 537 -2.99 -7.07 -23.62
C LYS A 537 -2.85 -7.18 -25.15
N LEU A 538 -3.80 -6.66 -25.91
CA LEU A 538 -3.72 -6.62 -27.36
C LEU A 538 -2.58 -5.67 -27.80
N ASP A 539 -1.99 -5.90 -28.97
CA ASP A 539 -1.05 -4.96 -29.58
C ASP A 539 -1.78 -4.17 -30.68
N CYS A 540 -2.23 -2.96 -30.34
CA CYS A 540 -3.09 -2.13 -31.17
C CYS A 540 -2.36 -0.90 -31.75
N LYS A 541 -1.02 -0.85 -31.72
CA LYS A 541 -0.22 0.35 -32.06
C LYS A 541 -0.57 1.00 -33.40
N ASP A 542 -0.94 0.20 -34.39
CA ASP A 542 -1.31 0.68 -35.73
C ASP A 542 -2.84 0.66 -35.97
N GLU A 543 -3.62 0.16 -35.01
CA GLU A 543 -5.08 -0.02 -35.11
C GLU A 543 -5.86 1.24 -34.70
N VAL A 544 -6.85 1.59 -35.53
CA VAL A 544 -7.92 2.54 -35.21
C VAL A 544 -9.11 1.76 -34.67
N ILE A 545 -9.60 2.16 -33.49
CA ILE A 545 -10.67 1.45 -32.78
C ILE A 545 -11.90 2.36 -32.66
N VAL A 546 -13.09 1.78 -32.72
CA VAL A 546 -14.35 2.46 -32.40
C VAL A 546 -14.98 1.76 -31.19
N ASP A 547 -15.20 2.46 -30.09
CA ASP A 547 -16.02 1.98 -28.97
C ASP A 547 -17.42 2.61 -29.08
N LEU A 548 -18.45 1.78 -29.26
CA LEU A 548 -19.83 2.25 -29.45
C LEU A 548 -20.55 2.57 -28.12
N PHE A 549 -19.96 2.22 -26.97
CA PHE A 549 -20.55 2.36 -25.64
C PHE A 549 -19.46 2.70 -24.61
N ALA A 550 -18.74 3.80 -24.82
CA ALA A 550 -17.49 4.08 -24.12
C ALA A 550 -17.65 4.26 -22.60
N GLY A 551 -18.81 4.74 -22.13
CA GLY A 551 -19.06 5.10 -20.74
C GLY A 551 -18.03 6.12 -20.25
N ILE A 552 -17.51 5.90 -19.04
CA ILE A 552 -16.42 6.69 -18.47
C ILE A 552 -15.02 6.36 -19.07
N GLY A 553 -14.98 5.54 -20.13
CA GLY A 553 -13.77 5.03 -20.77
C GLY A 553 -13.43 3.58 -20.47
N TYR A 554 -14.45 2.73 -20.27
CA TYR A 554 -14.28 1.35 -19.78
C TYR A 554 -13.35 0.49 -20.62
N PHE A 555 -13.42 0.60 -21.95
CA PHE A 555 -12.53 -0.11 -22.87
C PHE A 555 -11.62 0.86 -23.65
N VAL A 556 -12.05 2.09 -23.93
CA VAL A 556 -11.19 3.10 -24.58
C VAL A 556 -9.88 3.34 -23.82
N LEU A 557 -9.90 3.38 -22.47
CA LEU A 557 -8.69 3.60 -21.69
C LEU A 557 -7.76 2.37 -21.68
N PRO A 558 -8.23 1.12 -21.49
CA PRO A 558 -7.45 -0.09 -21.78
C PRO A 558 -6.81 -0.08 -23.17
N PHE A 559 -7.55 0.26 -24.22
CA PHE A 559 -7.03 0.34 -25.58
C PHE A 559 -5.93 1.40 -25.73
N LEU A 560 -6.17 2.63 -25.25
CA LEU A 560 -5.23 3.75 -25.41
C LEU A 560 -3.97 3.63 -24.54
N VAL A 561 -4.13 3.27 -23.28
CA VAL A 561 -3.06 3.30 -22.27
C VAL A 561 -2.23 2.03 -22.28
N ARG A 562 -2.83 0.87 -22.56
CA ARG A 562 -2.18 -0.44 -22.40
C ARG A 562 -1.99 -1.17 -23.71
N ALA A 563 -3.02 -1.28 -24.54
CA ALA A 563 -2.90 -1.82 -25.90
C ALA A 563 -2.23 -0.86 -26.90
N GLN A 564 -2.00 0.39 -26.49
CA GLN A 564 -1.33 1.45 -27.27
C GLN A 564 -2.04 1.79 -28.60
N ALA A 565 -3.37 1.67 -28.65
CA ALA A 565 -4.19 1.97 -29.84
C ALA A 565 -3.81 3.31 -30.51
N LYS A 566 -3.68 3.30 -31.84
CA LYS A 566 -3.28 4.48 -32.63
C LYS A 566 -4.24 5.66 -32.42
N LEU A 567 -5.53 5.36 -32.48
CA LEU A 567 -6.64 6.30 -32.33
C LEU A 567 -7.86 5.51 -31.85
N VAL A 568 -8.62 6.08 -30.90
CA VAL A 568 -9.93 5.53 -30.52
C VAL A 568 -11.02 6.58 -30.74
N TYR A 569 -12.07 6.20 -31.47
CA TYR A 569 -13.34 6.94 -31.49
C TYR A 569 -14.22 6.41 -30.37
N ALA A 570 -14.60 7.27 -29.44
CA ALA A 570 -15.40 6.92 -28.28
C ALA A 570 -16.82 7.48 -28.45
N CYS A 571 -17.82 6.62 -28.66
CA CYS A 571 -19.22 7.03 -28.73
C CYS A 571 -19.85 6.91 -27.34
N GLU A 572 -20.45 7.99 -26.85
CA GLU A 572 -21.17 8.01 -25.57
C GLU A 572 -22.27 9.08 -25.61
N TRP A 573 -23.40 8.82 -24.96
CA TRP A 573 -24.58 9.71 -24.94
C TRP A 573 -24.97 10.21 -23.55
N ASN A 574 -24.45 9.61 -22.48
CA ASN A 574 -24.67 10.06 -21.12
C ASN A 574 -23.76 11.29 -20.84
N PRO A 575 -24.31 12.48 -20.57
CA PRO A 575 -23.52 13.70 -20.36
C PRO A 575 -22.53 13.58 -19.18
N HIS A 576 -22.88 12.83 -18.13
CA HIS A 576 -22.01 12.62 -16.98
C HIS A 576 -20.88 11.62 -17.28
N ALA A 577 -21.15 10.62 -18.12
CA ALA A 577 -20.12 9.70 -18.59
C ALA A 577 -19.16 10.38 -19.57
N ILE A 578 -19.67 11.25 -20.46
CA ILE A 578 -18.90 12.13 -21.33
C ILE A 578 -17.96 13.03 -20.51
N GLU A 579 -18.47 13.70 -19.47
CA GLU A 579 -17.69 14.56 -18.57
C GLU A 579 -16.56 13.78 -17.88
N ALA A 580 -16.88 12.63 -17.29
CA ALA A 580 -15.90 11.72 -16.68
C ALA A 580 -14.87 11.22 -17.71
N LEU A 581 -15.29 10.85 -18.92
CA LEU A 581 -14.40 10.36 -19.97
C LEU A 581 -13.44 11.45 -20.46
N ARG A 582 -13.90 12.70 -20.66
CA ARG A 582 -13.00 13.83 -20.98
C ARG A 582 -11.93 14.00 -19.90
N HIS A 583 -12.33 13.97 -18.62
CA HIS A 583 -11.39 14.03 -17.51
C HIS A 583 -10.40 12.85 -17.53
N ASN A 584 -10.88 11.63 -17.78
CA ASN A 584 -10.03 10.44 -17.78
C ASN A 584 -9.02 10.42 -18.93
N LEU A 585 -9.40 10.88 -20.11
CA LEU A 585 -8.48 11.01 -21.25
C LEU A 585 -7.32 11.97 -20.95
N GLN A 586 -7.61 13.09 -20.28
CA GLN A 586 -6.60 14.06 -19.83
C GLN A 586 -5.73 13.47 -18.71
N SER A 587 -6.35 12.94 -17.65
CA SER A 587 -5.66 12.43 -16.46
C SER A 587 -4.85 11.15 -16.70
N ASN A 588 -5.07 10.45 -17.82
CA ASN A 588 -4.20 9.36 -18.30
C ASN A 588 -3.24 9.77 -19.43
N SER A 589 -3.23 11.05 -19.84
CA SER A 589 -2.36 11.58 -20.92
C SER A 589 -2.54 10.85 -22.27
N VAL A 590 -3.80 10.64 -22.69
CA VAL A 590 -4.16 9.99 -23.97
C VAL A 590 -5.26 10.73 -24.76
N ALA A 591 -5.57 11.96 -24.38
CA ALA A 591 -6.62 12.77 -25.02
C ALA A 591 -6.30 13.13 -26.49
N ASP A 592 -5.02 13.19 -26.85
CA ASP A 592 -4.52 13.40 -28.22
C ASP A 592 -4.85 12.24 -29.17
N ARG A 593 -5.05 11.03 -28.64
CA ARG A 593 -5.38 9.81 -29.39
C ARG A 593 -6.84 9.39 -29.26
N CYS A 594 -7.72 10.26 -28.77
CA CYS A 594 -9.15 9.94 -28.61
C CYS A 594 -10.04 11.00 -29.24
N ILE A 595 -11.02 10.58 -30.05
CA ILE A 595 -12.07 11.44 -30.59
C ILE A 595 -13.39 11.05 -29.91
N LEU A 596 -13.90 11.95 -29.06
CA LEU A 596 -15.15 11.77 -28.36
C LEU A 596 -16.33 12.19 -29.25
N LEU A 597 -17.31 11.31 -29.39
CA LEU A 597 -18.47 11.46 -30.26
C LEU A 597 -19.74 11.41 -29.41
N GLU A 598 -20.28 12.59 -29.14
CA GLU A 598 -21.36 12.78 -28.17
C GLU A 598 -22.74 12.55 -28.81
N GLY A 599 -23.50 11.61 -28.25
CA GLY A 599 -24.84 11.24 -28.70
C GLY A 599 -24.95 9.76 -29.10
N ASP A 600 -26.13 9.41 -29.62
CA ASP A 600 -26.45 8.04 -30.03
C ASP A 600 -25.50 7.54 -31.13
N ASN A 601 -24.76 6.46 -30.84
CA ASN A 601 -23.74 5.89 -31.73
C ASN A 601 -24.27 5.57 -33.13
N ARG A 602 -25.57 5.27 -33.28
CA ARG A 602 -26.21 4.95 -34.57
C ARG A 602 -26.22 6.14 -35.53
N ASN A 603 -26.09 7.35 -34.99
CA ASN A 603 -26.02 8.61 -35.73
C ASN A 603 -24.60 9.20 -35.73
N THR A 604 -23.84 9.02 -34.65
CA THR A 604 -22.55 9.72 -34.42
C THR A 604 -21.32 8.91 -34.81
N ALA A 605 -21.38 7.57 -34.84
CA ALA A 605 -20.21 6.74 -35.09
C ALA A 605 -19.66 6.92 -36.53
N PRO A 606 -18.32 6.88 -36.70
CA PRO A 606 -17.70 7.01 -38.01
C PRO A 606 -17.93 5.74 -38.84
N LYS A 607 -17.77 5.86 -40.17
CA LYS A 607 -17.93 4.76 -41.11
C LYS A 607 -16.62 4.47 -41.84
N GLY A 608 -16.28 3.20 -42.05
CA GLY A 608 -15.12 2.80 -42.87
C GLY A 608 -13.74 3.09 -42.27
N VAL A 609 -13.62 3.29 -40.95
CA VAL A 609 -12.35 3.74 -40.31
C VAL A 609 -11.65 2.68 -39.47
N ALA A 610 -12.41 1.75 -38.89
CA ALA A 610 -11.95 0.93 -37.77
C ALA A 610 -11.33 -0.40 -38.21
N ASP A 611 -10.17 -0.74 -37.63
CA ASP A 611 -9.64 -2.10 -37.63
C ASP A 611 -10.40 -2.98 -36.63
N ARG A 612 -10.97 -2.36 -35.59
CA ARG A 612 -11.61 -3.01 -34.44
C ARG A 612 -12.78 -2.19 -33.90
N VAL A 613 -13.89 -2.84 -33.57
CA VAL A 613 -15.05 -2.19 -32.92
C VAL A 613 -15.36 -2.90 -31.61
N CYS A 614 -15.53 -2.14 -30.53
CA CYS A 614 -15.97 -2.63 -29.23
C CYS A 614 -17.46 -2.33 -29.01
N LEU A 615 -18.23 -3.36 -28.65
CA LEU A 615 -19.66 -3.26 -28.36
C LEU A 615 -19.92 -3.64 -26.89
N GLY A 616 -19.48 -2.79 -25.96
CA GLY A 616 -19.49 -3.04 -24.51
C GLY A 616 -20.85 -3.10 -23.80
N LEU A 617 -21.99 -3.20 -24.52
CA LEU A 617 -23.33 -3.12 -23.95
C LEU A 617 -23.89 -4.51 -23.58
N ILE A 618 -24.48 -4.62 -22.37
CA ILE A 618 -25.20 -5.80 -21.88
C ILE A 618 -26.65 -5.43 -21.46
N PRO A 619 -27.66 -6.29 -21.64
CA PRO A 619 -27.57 -7.72 -22.00
C PRO A 619 -27.32 -8.00 -23.49
N SER A 620 -27.54 -7.05 -24.39
CA SER A 620 -27.29 -7.20 -25.83
C SER A 620 -26.90 -5.85 -26.45
N SER A 621 -26.13 -5.92 -27.54
CA SER A 621 -25.70 -4.79 -28.37
C SER A 621 -26.32 -4.79 -29.77
N GLU A 622 -27.28 -5.69 -30.05
CA GLU A 622 -27.93 -5.92 -31.35
C GLU A 622 -28.41 -4.64 -32.06
N CYS A 623 -28.95 -3.69 -31.29
CA CYS A 623 -29.43 -2.41 -31.81
C CYS A 623 -28.37 -1.55 -32.52
N SER A 624 -27.08 -1.89 -32.35
CA SER A 624 -25.92 -1.17 -32.93
C SER A 624 -25.03 -2.07 -33.81
N TRP A 625 -25.44 -3.31 -34.13
CA TRP A 625 -24.64 -4.20 -34.98
C TRP A 625 -24.45 -3.66 -36.41
N VAL A 626 -25.49 -3.02 -36.98
CA VAL A 626 -25.38 -2.31 -38.27
C VAL A 626 -24.38 -1.15 -38.19
N THR A 627 -24.37 -0.40 -37.08
CA THR A 627 -23.38 0.66 -36.82
C THR A 627 -21.96 0.08 -36.78
N ALA A 628 -21.77 -1.05 -36.10
CA ALA A 628 -20.46 -1.68 -35.96
C ALA A 628 -19.91 -2.21 -37.30
N VAL A 629 -20.75 -2.86 -38.10
CA VAL A 629 -20.39 -3.28 -39.47
C VAL A 629 -20.04 -2.08 -40.34
N ARG A 630 -20.80 -0.98 -40.26
CA ARG A 630 -20.49 0.26 -40.99
C ARG A 630 -19.19 0.94 -40.53
N ALA A 631 -18.81 0.77 -39.26
CA ALA A 631 -17.62 1.40 -38.67
C ALA A 631 -16.30 0.73 -39.08
N LEU A 632 -16.32 -0.60 -39.30
CA LEU A 632 -15.19 -1.35 -39.85
C LEU A 632 -14.76 -0.85 -41.22
N ARG A 633 -13.47 -1.01 -41.55
CA ARG A 633 -12.94 -0.76 -42.90
C ARG A 633 -13.48 -1.77 -43.91
N ARG A 634 -13.38 -1.43 -45.20
CA ARG A 634 -13.89 -2.25 -46.32
C ARG A 634 -13.25 -3.64 -46.37
N GLU A 635 -12.01 -3.77 -45.94
CA GLU A 635 -11.24 -5.01 -45.87
C GLU A 635 -11.70 -5.95 -44.73
N GLY A 636 -12.51 -5.44 -43.80
CA GLY A 636 -12.96 -6.13 -42.59
C GLY A 636 -12.23 -5.66 -41.32
N GLY A 637 -12.15 -6.53 -40.31
CA GLY A 637 -11.57 -6.23 -39.00
C GLY A 637 -12.15 -7.12 -37.89
N VAL A 638 -12.17 -6.65 -36.65
CA VAL A 638 -12.69 -7.40 -35.48
C VAL A 638 -13.83 -6.67 -34.78
N LEU A 639 -14.90 -7.37 -34.45
CA LEU A 639 -15.94 -6.91 -33.53
C LEU A 639 -15.79 -7.64 -32.19
N HIS A 640 -15.76 -6.91 -31.08
CA HIS A 640 -15.88 -7.47 -29.72
C HIS A 640 -17.31 -7.29 -29.25
N VAL A 641 -18.14 -8.32 -29.44
CA VAL A 641 -19.58 -8.28 -29.18
C VAL A 641 -19.86 -8.79 -27.77
N HIS A 642 -20.26 -7.89 -26.86
CA HIS A 642 -20.67 -8.29 -25.51
C HIS A 642 -22.13 -8.76 -25.52
N GLY A 643 -22.44 -9.76 -24.69
CA GLY A 643 -23.81 -10.21 -24.46
C GLY A 643 -23.98 -11.01 -23.17
N ASN A 644 -25.22 -11.11 -22.72
CA ASN A 644 -25.65 -12.04 -21.68
C ASN A 644 -26.39 -13.21 -22.32
N THR A 645 -26.00 -14.44 -22.00
CA THR A 645 -26.63 -15.67 -22.50
C THR A 645 -26.75 -16.71 -21.37
N LYS A 646 -27.57 -17.74 -21.55
CA LYS A 646 -27.58 -18.87 -20.61
C LYS A 646 -26.32 -19.70 -20.78
N ASP A 647 -25.82 -20.29 -19.71
CA ASP A 647 -24.66 -21.21 -19.74
C ASP A 647 -24.87 -22.40 -20.70
N SER A 648 -26.11 -22.88 -20.86
CA SER A 648 -26.50 -23.91 -21.85
C SER A 648 -26.63 -23.41 -23.29
N GLU A 649 -26.66 -22.10 -23.53
CA GLU A 649 -27.00 -21.47 -24.83
C GLU A 649 -25.82 -20.69 -25.43
N GLU A 650 -24.63 -20.74 -24.82
CA GLU A 650 -23.43 -20.01 -25.27
C GLU A 650 -23.09 -20.23 -26.76
N CYS A 651 -23.11 -21.48 -27.23
CA CYS A 651 -22.82 -21.80 -28.64
C CYS A 651 -23.90 -21.30 -29.61
N GLN A 652 -25.18 -21.39 -29.23
CA GLN A 652 -26.30 -20.93 -30.06
C GLN A 652 -26.29 -19.40 -30.19
N TRP A 653 -25.95 -18.70 -29.10
CA TRP A 653 -25.75 -17.26 -29.08
C TRP A 653 -24.58 -16.85 -29.98
N ALA A 654 -23.44 -17.55 -29.91
CA ALA A 654 -22.30 -17.30 -30.79
C ALA A 654 -22.66 -17.49 -32.28
N ASP A 655 -23.33 -18.60 -32.63
CA ASP A 655 -23.82 -18.85 -34.00
C ASP A 655 -24.76 -17.74 -34.50
N HIS A 656 -25.66 -17.25 -33.64
CA HIS A 656 -26.59 -16.16 -33.94
C HIS A 656 -25.85 -14.84 -34.21
N VAL A 657 -24.86 -14.48 -33.40
CA VAL A 657 -24.01 -13.30 -33.62
C VAL A 657 -23.30 -13.42 -34.98
N SER A 658 -22.63 -14.54 -35.25
CA SER A 658 -21.87 -14.72 -36.50
C SER A 658 -22.76 -14.61 -37.75
N LYS A 659 -23.90 -15.32 -37.75
CA LYS A 659 -24.87 -15.29 -38.87
C LYS A 659 -25.43 -13.88 -39.09
N SER A 660 -25.85 -13.21 -38.02
CA SER A 660 -26.43 -11.87 -38.08
C SER A 660 -25.42 -10.84 -38.59
N ILE A 661 -24.16 -10.87 -38.12
CA ILE A 661 -23.10 -9.98 -38.64
C ILE A 661 -22.82 -10.28 -40.12
N SER A 662 -22.84 -11.54 -40.55
CA SER A 662 -22.68 -11.92 -41.96
C SER A 662 -23.83 -11.42 -42.84
N GLU A 663 -25.07 -11.50 -42.37
CA GLU A 663 -26.26 -10.98 -43.08
C GLU A 663 -26.27 -9.46 -43.17
N ILE A 664 -25.90 -8.76 -42.08
CA ILE A 664 -25.74 -7.30 -42.03
C ILE A 664 -24.60 -6.85 -42.96
N ALA A 665 -23.46 -7.56 -42.98
CA ALA A 665 -22.36 -7.26 -43.90
C ALA A 665 -22.83 -7.29 -45.36
N ARG A 666 -23.56 -8.35 -45.76
CA ARG A 666 -24.11 -8.47 -47.12
C ARG A 666 -25.12 -7.37 -47.45
N SER A 667 -26.02 -7.00 -46.53
CA SER A 667 -27.02 -5.97 -46.77
C SER A 667 -26.44 -4.55 -46.85
N GLU A 668 -25.32 -4.30 -46.16
CA GLU A 668 -24.51 -3.08 -46.27
C GLU A 668 -23.54 -3.08 -47.46
N GLY A 669 -23.54 -4.13 -48.29
CA GLY A 669 -22.74 -4.23 -49.52
C GLY A 669 -21.30 -4.74 -49.33
N TYR A 670 -20.99 -5.31 -48.16
CA TYR A 670 -19.69 -5.93 -47.88
C TYR A 670 -19.71 -7.44 -48.17
N TYR A 671 -18.66 -7.91 -48.83
CA TYR A 671 -18.43 -9.33 -49.11
C TYR A 671 -17.34 -9.85 -48.17
N TRP A 672 -17.76 -10.21 -46.96
CA TRP A 672 -16.86 -10.70 -45.90
C TRP A 672 -17.12 -12.17 -45.56
N ASP A 673 -16.04 -12.91 -45.37
CA ASP A 673 -16.03 -14.12 -44.55
C ASP A 673 -16.10 -13.68 -43.08
N VAL A 674 -17.07 -14.23 -42.35
CA VAL A 674 -17.38 -13.85 -40.96
C VAL A 674 -17.31 -15.09 -40.09
N SER A 675 -16.39 -15.07 -39.13
CA SER A 675 -16.11 -16.18 -38.23
C SER A 675 -15.90 -15.70 -36.80
N ILE A 676 -16.10 -16.58 -35.82
CA ILE A 676 -15.78 -16.30 -34.42
C ILE A 676 -14.41 -16.90 -34.13
N GLU A 677 -13.45 -16.05 -33.75
CA GLU A 677 -12.11 -16.47 -33.37
C GLU A 677 -12.05 -16.92 -31.91
N HIS A 678 -12.87 -16.32 -31.03
CA HIS A 678 -12.91 -16.64 -29.59
C HIS A 678 -14.25 -16.25 -28.95
N VAL A 679 -14.62 -16.94 -27.87
CA VAL A 679 -15.72 -16.55 -26.98
C VAL A 679 -15.19 -16.51 -25.54
N GLU A 680 -15.02 -15.31 -25.00
CA GLU A 680 -14.53 -15.09 -23.64
C GLU A 680 -15.67 -15.15 -22.63
N ARG A 681 -15.45 -15.82 -21.48
CA ARG A 681 -16.45 -16.00 -20.42
C ARG A 681 -16.14 -15.08 -19.23
N VAL A 682 -16.45 -13.80 -19.39
CA VAL A 682 -16.05 -12.71 -18.48
C VAL A 682 -16.45 -12.97 -17.02
N LYS A 683 -17.72 -13.26 -16.75
CA LYS A 683 -18.26 -13.49 -15.40
C LYS A 683 -19.63 -14.18 -15.43
N TRP A 684 -20.07 -14.62 -14.25
CA TRP A 684 -21.49 -14.87 -13.98
C TRP A 684 -22.21 -13.53 -13.80
N TYR A 685 -23.33 -13.34 -14.48
CA TYR A 685 -24.18 -12.15 -14.38
C TYR A 685 -25.34 -12.39 -13.40
N ALA A 686 -25.96 -13.57 -13.47
CA ALA A 686 -27.00 -14.05 -12.57
C ALA A 686 -26.93 -15.60 -12.53
N PRO A 687 -27.70 -16.31 -11.68
CA PRO A 687 -27.79 -17.77 -11.74
C PRO A 687 -28.12 -18.23 -13.16
N HIS A 688 -27.30 -19.16 -13.70
CA HIS A 688 -27.36 -19.67 -15.08
C HIS A 688 -27.19 -18.64 -16.21
N ILE A 689 -26.91 -17.36 -15.92
CA ILE A 689 -26.66 -16.32 -16.94
C ILE A 689 -25.19 -15.90 -16.91
N ARG A 690 -24.51 -16.10 -18.04
CA ARG A 690 -23.12 -15.70 -18.30
C ARG A 690 -23.08 -14.37 -19.03
N HIS A 691 -22.15 -13.50 -18.64
CA HIS A 691 -21.68 -12.42 -19.52
C HIS A 691 -20.51 -12.98 -20.34
N VAL A 692 -20.68 -12.97 -21.67
CA VAL A 692 -19.72 -13.43 -22.67
C VAL A 692 -19.32 -12.30 -23.62
N VAL A 693 -18.18 -12.47 -24.30
CA VAL A 693 -17.74 -11.62 -25.42
C VAL A 693 -17.34 -12.50 -26.59
N ALA A 694 -17.96 -12.31 -27.75
CA ALA A 694 -17.54 -12.94 -28.99
C ALA A 694 -16.56 -12.02 -29.74
N ASP A 695 -15.38 -12.54 -30.07
CA ASP A 695 -14.42 -11.90 -30.96
C ASP A 695 -14.73 -12.35 -32.40
N VAL A 696 -15.52 -11.54 -33.11
CA VAL A 696 -15.96 -11.83 -34.48
C VAL A 696 -14.97 -11.23 -35.47
N ARG A 697 -14.33 -12.06 -36.28
CA ARG A 697 -13.45 -11.64 -37.36
C ARG A 697 -14.23 -11.55 -38.66
N CYS A 698 -14.12 -10.39 -39.32
CA CYS A 698 -14.59 -10.16 -40.68
C CYS A 698 -13.36 -10.03 -41.60
N ARG A 699 -13.32 -10.73 -42.73
CA ARG A 699 -12.25 -10.64 -43.74
C ARG A 699 -12.84 -10.53 -45.13
N GLN A 700 -12.35 -9.62 -45.96
CA GLN A 700 -12.78 -9.51 -47.35
C GLN A 700 -12.46 -10.78 -48.17
N ILE A 701 -13.44 -11.17 -49.01
CA ILE A 701 -13.37 -12.23 -50.01
C ILE A 701 -13.00 -11.62 -51.38
#